data_AF-A0A7J4XDE1-F1
#
_entry.id   AF-A0A7J4XDE1-F1
#
_cell.length_a   1.000
_cell.length_b   1.000
_cell.length_c   1.000
_cell.angle_alpha   90.00
_cell.angle_beta   90.00
_cell.angle_gamma   90.00
#
_symmetry.space_group_name_H-M   'P 1'
#
loop_
_entity.id
_entity.type
_entity.pdbx_description
1 polymer ?
#
loop_
_entity_poly.entity_id
_entity_poly.type
_entity_poly.pdbx_seq_one_letter_code
_entity_poly.pdbx_strand_id
1 'polypeptide(L)'
;MVIRKKLSFFVLAFLCMTVLVAQPTLKIDYSRPGPEIPKSMYGIFFEEINHSGDGALYAELIRNRGFEEHVFISGCEYKAGFVYAPQSPNYITNKLSNWRHPWDIEKLKYTAWKLNKNAGEASYAVVDENRLHPATPHSMRIDIEKTGKEGTVDLVNEGYWGVPVEKGEKYDLRFYVRKSEKYKGGVTARIVSSDDKILAEKKFQIEKEGWQEFTSVLKTSGTDSKASLQLCFDAPGTVWVDYVSLFPKKTFRNRENGLRRDVAQKLADLKPAFIRWPGGCIVEGATIENRVKWKETLGDPMTRRGEWDLWNYRTTMGFGYHEFLQFCEDIEAEAMFVTNVGLSCRFRNGDYVDESQLPVYIQDICDAIDYAIGDGTTEWGAKRMKAGHSKPFPLKYVELGNENWGVRYTEIYTKFYNVLKPKYPQIEFISSIGFGDDETRLGEVDMIDPHWYVKSDFFWKNTHLFDNKERGKYKVYVGEYACNQEVGSGNMEAALSEAAFMTGMERNSDLVTMSSYAPLIENSNRRDWCTNMIWVNNEQVIGRSSYYVQQLFSQNRPDTNLKVLSVGEPVQGKVEVIAGYDYQKGETVIKVVNGESEKLDLIFELLATSIRAKGRIITLSAASGKDENSFEIPLLISPQEISYDKFAREFTYNFKPYSLTVLRIKTSL
;
A
#
# COMPACT_ATOMS: atom_id res chain seq x y z
N MET A 1 -22.08 46.11 78.72
CA MET A 1 -22.71 45.69 77.46
C MET A 1 -21.79 44.68 76.79
N VAL A 2 -22.00 43.38 77.04
CA VAL A 2 -21.16 42.28 76.53
C VAL A 2 -22.10 41.23 75.94
N ILE A 3 -22.02 41.07 74.62
CA ILE A 3 -22.89 40.24 73.80
C ILE A 3 -22.37 38.80 73.83
N ARG A 4 -23.16 37.86 74.36
CA ARG A 4 -22.94 36.41 74.23
C ARG A 4 -23.43 35.94 72.87
N LYS A 5 -22.53 35.55 71.96
CA LYS A 5 -22.87 34.80 70.74
C LYS A 5 -23.11 33.33 71.10
N LYS A 6 -24.31 32.82 70.80
CA LYS A 6 -24.61 31.39 70.77
C LYS A 6 -24.19 30.83 69.41
N LEU A 7 -23.39 29.76 69.44
CA LEU A 7 -22.98 28.99 68.27
C LEU A 7 -23.99 27.82 68.12
N SER A 8 -24.76 27.81 67.04
CA SER A 8 -25.61 26.66 66.66
C SER A 8 -24.91 25.90 65.53
N PHE A 9 -24.56 24.64 65.78
CA PHE A 9 -24.10 23.70 64.77
C PHE A 9 -25.29 23.24 63.92
N PHE A 10 -25.27 23.55 62.62
CA PHE A 10 -26.11 22.89 61.61
C PHE A 10 -25.28 21.76 60.98
N VAL A 11 -25.68 20.52 61.22
CA VAL A 11 -25.20 19.36 60.46
C VAL A 11 -26.07 19.26 59.22
N LEU A 12 -25.52 19.63 58.05
CA LEU A 12 -26.16 19.38 56.76
C LEU A 12 -25.82 17.94 56.33
N ALA A 13 -26.81 17.05 56.37
CA ALA A 13 -26.69 15.73 55.78
C ALA A 13 -26.77 15.86 54.25
N PHE A 14 -25.63 15.71 53.55
CA PHE A 14 -25.60 15.56 52.10
C PHE A 14 -26.15 14.16 51.75
N LEU A 15 -27.41 14.09 51.33
CA LEU A 15 -27.96 12.92 50.66
C LEU A 15 -27.28 12.82 49.28
N CYS A 16 -26.31 11.93 49.14
CA CYS A 16 -25.77 11.57 47.84
C CYS A 16 -26.81 10.68 47.13
N MET A 17 -27.69 11.28 46.33
CA MET A 17 -28.50 10.51 45.39
C MET A 17 -27.57 9.97 44.30
N THR A 18 -27.20 8.70 44.40
CA THR A 18 -26.69 7.94 43.27
C THR A 18 -27.82 7.80 42.26
N VAL A 19 -27.81 8.61 41.20
CA VAL A 19 -28.63 8.36 40.02
C VAL A 19 -28.11 7.07 39.40
N LEU A 20 -28.87 5.97 39.51
CA LEU A 20 -28.63 4.80 38.67
C LEU A 20 -28.92 5.25 37.23
N VAL A 21 -27.87 5.50 36.45
CA VAL A 21 -28.02 5.64 35.00
C VAL A 21 -28.36 4.25 34.48
N ALA A 22 -29.55 4.09 33.88
CA ALA A 22 -29.96 2.83 33.28
C ALA A 22 -28.98 2.45 32.17
N GLN A 23 -28.40 1.25 32.23
CA GLN A 23 -27.45 0.79 31.23
C GLN A 23 -28.17 0.45 29.91
N PRO A 24 -27.60 0.79 28.74
CA PRO A 24 -28.19 0.45 27.46
C PRO A 24 -28.23 -1.08 27.28
N THR A 25 -29.41 -1.61 26.93
CA THR A 25 -29.58 -3.03 26.58
C THR A 25 -29.66 -3.18 25.07
N LEU A 26 -28.76 -3.97 24.50
CA LEU A 26 -28.65 -4.23 23.06
C LEU A 26 -29.18 -5.63 22.75
N LYS A 27 -30.36 -5.69 22.14
CA LYS A 27 -30.94 -6.95 21.66
C LYS A 27 -30.39 -7.28 20.29
N ILE A 28 -29.87 -8.50 20.14
CA ILE A 28 -29.41 -9.03 18.84
C ILE A 28 -30.54 -9.87 18.26
N ASP A 29 -31.16 -9.37 17.19
CA ASP A 29 -32.31 -9.99 16.54
C ASP A 29 -31.87 -10.89 15.36
N TYR A 30 -32.19 -12.18 15.50
CA TYR A 30 -31.88 -13.24 14.54
C TYR A 30 -33.06 -13.51 13.58
N SER A 31 -34.26 -12.99 13.89
CA SER A 31 -35.48 -13.27 13.13
C SER A 31 -35.52 -12.57 11.77
N ARG A 32 -34.72 -11.51 11.61
CA ARG A 32 -34.61 -10.70 10.39
C ARG A 32 -33.14 -10.38 10.11
N PRO A 33 -32.39 -11.33 9.53
CA PRO A 33 -31.04 -11.05 9.05
C PRO A 33 -31.04 -9.84 8.11
N GLY A 34 -30.03 -9.00 8.25
CA GLY A 34 -29.77 -7.87 7.37
C GLY A 34 -29.09 -8.32 6.07
N PRO A 35 -28.46 -7.39 5.35
CA PRO A 35 -27.69 -7.70 4.15
C PRO A 35 -26.63 -8.78 4.37
N GLU A 36 -26.38 -9.58 3.34
CA GLU A 36 -25.18 -10.42 3.25
C GLU A 36 -23.94 -9.52 3.21
N ILE A 37 -22.89 -9.89 3.93
CA ILE A 37 -21.61 -9.19 3.86
C ILE A 37 -20.78 -9.92 2.81
N PRO A 38 -20.37 -9.26 1.71
CA PRO A 38 -19.65 -9.95 0.65
C PRO A 38 -18.24 -10.35 1.10
N LYS A 39 -17.71 -11.42 0.51
CA LYS A 39 -16.32 -11.85 0.77
C LYS A 39 -15.30 -10.78 0.38
N SER A 40 -15.65 -9.92 -0.58
CA SER A 40 -14.84 -8.80 -1.08
C SER A 40 -14.79 -7.59 -0.13
N MET A 41 -15.46 -7.62 1.03
CA MET A 41 -15.65 -6.43 1.88
C MET A 41 -14.35 -5.70 2.26
N TYR A 42 -13.27 -6.44 2.53
CA TYR A 42 -12.01 -5.87 3.00
C TYR A 42 -10.85 -6.31 2.11
N GLY A 43 -10.22 -5.35 1.45
CA GLY A 43 -9.02 -5.53 0.64
C GLY A 43 -7.92 -4.56 1.05
N ILE A 44 -6.89 -4.47 0.21
CA ILE A 44 -5.77 -3.55 0.38
C ILE A 44 -5.56 -2.71 -0.87
N PHE A 45 -5.14 -1.47 -0.67
CA PHE A 45 -4.75 -0.54 -1.72
C PHE A 45 -3.23 -0.47 -1.80
N PHE A 46 -2.67 -0.45 -3.00
CA PHE A 46 -1.25 -0.21 -3.21
C PHE A 46 -1.04 0.88 -4.27
N GLU A 47 -0.28 1.90 -3.89
CA GLU A 47 0.44 2.78 -4.80
C GLU A 47 1.91 2.83 -4.39
N GLU A 48 2.81 3.11 -5.32
CA GLU A 48 4.21 3.37 -5.02
C GLU A 48 4.33 4.75 -4.36
N ILE A 49 4.18 4.78 -3.03
CA ILE A 49 4.40 5.97 -2.18
C ILE A 49 5.32 5.59 -1.02
N ASN A 50 6.09 6.54 -0.48
CA ASN A 50 6.95 6.31 0.71
C ASN A 50 7.99 5.17 0.55
N HIS A 51 8.45 4.89 -0.68
CA HIS A 51 9.27 3.71 -0.99
C HIS A 51 8.57 2.40 -0.53
N SER A 52 7.28 2.25 -0.85
CA SER A 52 6.46 1.09 -0.46
C SER A 52 6.70 -0.14 -1.35
N GLY A 53 7.03 0.05 -2.63
CA GLY A 53 7.49 -0.99 -3.52
C GLY A 53 9.02 -1.03 -3.52
N ASP A 54 9.64 -0.16 -4.31
CA ASP A 54 11.09 0.00 -4.41
C ASP A 54 11.68 0.46 -3.06
N GLY A 55 12.39 -0.45 -2.37
CA GLY A 55 12.96 -0.20 -1.04
C GLY A 55 12.12 -0.74 0.12
N ALA A 56 11.00 -1.42 -0.16
CA ALA A 56 10.21 -2.13 0.83
C ALA A 56 9.65 -3.46 0.30
N LEU A 57 8.49 -3.45 -0.35
CA LEU A 57 7.80 -4.69 -0.77
C LEU A 57 8.53 -5.41 -1.90
N TYR A 58 9.10 -4.69 -2.87
CA TYR A 58 9.93 -5.26 -3.93
C TYR A 58 11.32 -5.57 -3.38
N ALA A 59 11.86 -6.77 -3.63
CA ALA A 59 13.02 -7.27 -2.91
C ALA A 59 14.40 -6.81 -3.43
N GLU A 60 14.44 -5.96 -4.47
CA GLU A 60 15.70 -5.39 -4.97
C GLU A 60 16.41 -4.62 -3.86
N LEU A 61 17.71 -4.91 -3.67
CA LEU A 61 18.51 -4.24 -2.65
C LEU A 61 19.29 -3.05 -3.21
N ILE A 62 19.48 -2.97 -4.53
CA ILE A 62 20.28 -1.93 -5.17
C ILE A 62 19.40 -0.78 -5.63
N ARG A 63 19.60 0.38 -5.00
CA ARG A 63 18.94 1.62 -5.38
C ARG A 63 19.66 2.25 -6.56
N ASN A 64 18.89 2.88 -7.46
CA ASN A 64 19.41 3.52 -8.67
C ASN A 64 20.25 2.55 -9.54
N ARG A 65 19.75 1.31 -9.69
CA ARG A 65 20.48 0.20 -10.32
C ARG A 65 20.93 0.43 -11.76
N GLY A 66 20.24 1.28 -12.51
CA GLY A 66 20.55 1.65 -13.89
C GLY A 66 20.92 3.13 -14.07
N PHE A 67 21.21 3.86 -12.98
CA PHE A 67 21.64 5.27 -13.05
C PHE A 67 20.59 6.26 -13.61
N GLU A 68 19.31 5.89 -13.56
CA GLU A 68 18.21 6.62 -14.20
C GLU A 68 17.52 7.66 -13.30
N GLU A 69 17.82 7.75 -12.00
CA GLU A 69 17.10 8.64 -11.05
C GLU A 69 17.06 10.13 -11.48
N HIS A 70 18.03 10.57 -12.29
CA HIS A 70 18.12 11.93 -12.80
C HIS A 70 17.33 12.19 -14.08
N VAL A 71 16.82 11.14 -14.73
CA VAL A 71 16.06 11.24 -15.98
C VAL A 71 14.77 11.99 -15.74
N PHE A 72 14.57 13.03 -16.54
CA PHE A 72 13.42 13.92 -16.44
C PHE A 72 12.10 13.15 -16.53
N ILE A 73 11.12 13.67 -15.81
CA ILE A 73 9.72 13.24 -15.87
C ILE A 73 9.29 13.23 -17.33
N SER A 74 8.75 12.10 -17.81
CA SER A 74 8.31 12.01 -19.20
C SER A 74 7.29 13.09 -19.54
N GLY A 75 7.44 13.70 -20.72
CA GLY A 75 6.62 14.84 -21.15
C GLY A 75 7.04 16.19 -20.57
N CYS A 76 8.00 16.25 -19.65
CA CYS A 76 8.50 17.50 -19.10
C CYS A 76 9.80 18.00 -19.76
N GLU A 77 10.00 19.31 -19.71
CA GLU A 77 11.24 19.96 -20.15
C GLU A 77 12.01 20.55 -18.97
N TYR A 78 13.34 20.35 -18.95
CA TYR A 78 14.19 20.92 -17.91
C TYR A 78 14.59 22.37 -18.24
N LYS A 79 14.42 23.27 -17.27
CA LYS A 79 14.85 24.67 -17.35
C LYS A 79 15.20 25.22 -15.98
N ALA A 80 16.44 25.70 -15.83
CA ALA A 80 16.89 26.46 -14.65
C ALA A 80 16.60 25.78 -13.29
N GLY A 81 16.92 24.48 -13.16
CA GLY A 81 16.74 23.73 -11.90
C GLY A 81 15.34 23.19 -11.66
N PHE A 82 14.46 23.25 -12.66
CA PHE A 82 13.10 22.70 -12.60
C PHE A 82 12.79 21.90 -13.86
N VAL A 83 11.95 20.88 -13.73
CA VAL A 83 11.24 20.27 -14.85
C VAL A 83 9.85 20.88 -14.94
N TYR A 84 9.43 21.27 -16.14
CA TYR A 84 8.15 21.90 -16.44
C TYR A 84 7.29 20.93 -17.23
N ALA A 85 6.04 20.75 -16.82
CA ALA A 85 5.06 20.09 -17.67
C ALA A 85 4.70 20.99 -18.87
N PRO A 86 4.14 20.41 -19.95
CA PRO A 86 3.64 21.17 -21.08
C PRO A 86 2.57 22.17 -20.61
N GLN A 87 2.57 23.38 -21.18
CA GLN A 87 1.52 24.35 -20.92
C GLN A 87 0.24 23.96 -21.66
N SER A 88 -0.63 23.24 -20.96
CA SER A 88 -1.90 22.73 -21.47
C SER A 88 -3.06 23.08 -20.55
N PRO A 89 -4.31 23.16 -21.06
CA PRO A 89 -5.48 23.33 -20.22
C PRO A 89 -5.63 22.15 -19.26
N ASN A 90 -5.86 22.44 -17.99
CA ASN A 90 -6.23 21.43 -17.01
C ASN A 90 -7.69 20.99 -17.24
N TYR A 91 -7.96 19.68 -17.31
CA TYR A 91 -9.26 19.16 -17.74
C TYR A 91 -10.45 19.50 -16.83
N ILE A 92 -10.20 19.94 -15.59
CA ILE A 92 -11.23 20.39 -14.66
C ILE A 92 -11.43 21.90 -14.74
N THR A 93 -10.34 22.66 -14.70
CA THR A 93 -10.41 24.12 -14.55
C THR A 93 -10.45 24.88 -15.89
N ASN A 94 -10.11 24.20 -17.00
CA ASN A 94 -9.90 24.78 -18.33
C ASN A 94 -8.87 25.92 -18.37
N LYS A 95 -8.07 26.11 -17.31
CA LYS A 95 -6.98 27.08 -17.25
C LYS A 95 -5.68 26.40 -17.67
N LEU A 96 -4.81 27.15 -18.35
CA LEU A 96 -3.46 26.68 -18.64
C LEU A 96 -2.73 26.38 -17.32
N SER A 97 -2.22 25.16 -17.23
CA SER A 97 -1.34 24.74 -16.15
C SER A 97 0.09 25.24 -16.41
N ASN A 98 0.79 25.60 -15.34
CA ASN A 98 2.22 25.91 -15.36
C ASN A 98 2.95 25.08 -14.28
N TRP A 99 2.53 23.82 -14.16
CA TRP A 99 3.09 22.91 -13.18
C TRP A 99 4.58 22.67 -13.43
N ARG A 100 5.37 22.69 -12.34
CA ARG A 100 6.81 22.44 -12.36
C ARG A 100 7.26 21.76 -11.08
N HIS A 101 8.36 21.04 -11.16
CA HIS A 101 8.97 20.38 -10.02
C HIS A 101 10.47 20.70 -9.93
N PRO A 102 11.04 21.01 -8.74
CA PRO A 102 12.48 21.18 -8.59
C PRO A 102 13.25 19.93 -9.06
N TRP A 103 14.36 20.11 -9.76
CA TRP A 103 15.14 19.01 -10.30
C TRP A 103 16.64 19.24 -10.14
N ASP A 104 17.25 18.49 -9.24
CA ASP A 104 18.69 18.54 -8.96
C ASP A 104 19.39 17.35 -9.64
N ILE A 105 19.84 17.58 -10.87
CA ILE A 105 20.46 16.56 -11.71
C ILE A 105 21.69 15.94 -11.03
N GLU A 106 22.55 16.78 -10.45
CA GLU A 106 23.82 16.31 -9.89
C GLU A 106 23.61 15.51 -8.61
N LYS A 107 22.63 15.88 -7.79
CA LYS A 107 22.22 15.07 -6.65
C LYS A 107 21.61 13.73 -7.09
N LEU A 108 20.75 13.74 -8.10
CA LEU A 108 19.99 12.55 -8.51
C LEU A 108 20.85 11.50 -9.22
N LYS A 109 21.79 11.91 -10.09
CA LYS A 109 22.66 10.99 -10.86
C LYS A 109 23.36 9.97 -9.98
N TYR A 110 23.86 10.42 -8.83
CA TYR A 110 24.66 9.60 -7.92
C TYR A 110 23.87 9.06 -6.73
N THR A 111 22.52 9.05 -6.81
CA THR A 111 21.67 8.50 -5.74
C THR A 111 22.16 7.10 -5.35
N ALA A 112 22.50 6.92 -4.07
CA ALA A 112 23.06 5.70 -3.46
C ALA A 112 24.43 5.22 -3.98
N TRP A 113 25.07 5.94 -4.91
CA TRP A 113 26.36 5.54 -5.51
C TRP A 113 27.49 6.50 -5.13
N LYS A 114 28.65 5.95 -4.79
CA LYS A 114 29.87 6.72 -4.56
C LYS A 114 31.12 5.92 -4.95
N LEU A 115 32.20 6.63 -5.25
CA LEU A 115 33.52 6.05 -5.32
C LEU A 115 34.18 6.12 -3.94
N ASN A 116 34.72 5.02 -3.43
CA ASN A 116 35.45 5.04 -2.17
C ASN A 116 36.77 5.83 -2.34
N LYS A 117 37.02 6.90 -1.57
CA LYS A 117 38.18 7.79 -1.78
C LYS A 117 39.54 7.16 -1.43
N ASN A 118 39.55 6.01 -0.76
CA ASN A 118 40.78 5.23 -0.52
C ASN A 118 41.22 4.39 -1.76
N ALA A 119 40.42 4.41 -2.83
CA ALA A 119 40.54 3.66 -4.08
C ALA A 119 41.72 4.01 -4.99
N GLY A 120 42.51 5.06 -4.71
CA GLY A 120 43.55 5.54 -5.62
C GLY A 120 43.13 6.76 -6.43
N GLU A 121 43.71 6.93 -7.62
CA GLU A 121 43.48 8.08 -8.51
C GLU A 121 42.47 7.68 -9.59
N ALA A 122 41.21 8.06 -9.40
CA ALA A 122 40.11 7.75 -10.31
C ALA A 122 39.02 8.83 -10.28
N SER A 123 38.26 8.94 -11.37
CA SER A 123 37.06 9.76 -11.48
C SER A 123 35.88 8.94 -11.99
N TYR A 124 34.66 9.41 -11.73
CA TYR A 124 33.45 8.73 -12.16
C TYR A 124 32.38 9.71 -12.62
N ALA A 125 31.56 9.29 -13.57
CA ALA A 125 30.45 10.08 -14.11
C ALA A 125 29.34 9.18 -14.62
N VAL A 126 28.08 9.60 -14.44
CA VAL A 126 26.95 9.00 -15.16
C VAL A 126 26.92 9.59 -16.58
N VAL A 127 26.94 8.71 -17.58
CA VAL A 127 27.05 9.06 -19.01
C VAL A 127 25.99 8.31 -19.83
N ASP A 128 25.66 8.82 -21.01
CA ASP A 128 24.71 8.22 -21.97
C ASP A 128 25.40 7.67 -23.24
N GLU A 129 26.73 7.57 -23.23
CA GLU A 129 27.54 6.94 -24.26
C GLU A 129 27.59 5.41 -24.08
N ASN A 130 27.86 4.68 -25.16
CA ASN A 130 28.01 3.20 -25.12
C ASN A 130 26.82 2.48 -24.45
N ARG A 131 25.58 2.90 -24.72
CA ARG A 131 24.36 2.43 -24.05
C ARG A 131 24.23 0.90 -24.04
N LEU A 132 23.90 0.30 -22.90
CA LEU A 132 23.58 -1.12 -22.79
C LEU A 132 22.24 -1.42 -23.47
N HIS A 133 21.23 -0.60 -23.18
CA HIS A 133 19.89 -0.77 -23.70
C HIS A 133 19.22 0.60 -23.95
N PRO A 134 18.39 0.77 -25.00
CA PRO A 134 17.76 2.06 -25.29
C PRO A 134 16.76 2.54 -24.23
N ALA A 135 16.15 1.62 -23.47
CA ALA A 135 15.19 1.96 -22.41
C ALA A 135 15.86 2.47 -21.13
N THR A 136 17.12 2.10 -20.90
CA THR A 136 17.95 2.45 -19.74
C THR A 136 19.31 2.90 -20.27
N PRO A 137 19.37 4.12 -20.85
CA PRO A 137 20.51 4.53 -21.66
C PRO A 137 21.73 4.98 -20.87
N HIS A 138 21.66 5.08 -19.53
CA HIS A 138 22.75 5.62 -18.72
C HIS A 138 23.63 4.55 -18.09
N SER A 139 24.93 4.82 -18.02
CA SER A 139 25.88 3.94 -17.33
C SER A 139 26.84 4.76 -16.46
N MET A 140 27.43 4.11 -15.45
CA MET A 140 28.49 4.69 -14.63
C MET A 140 29.84 4.45 -15.28
N ARG A 141 30.45 5.50 -15.84
CA ARG A 141 31.85 5.46 -16.30
C ARG A 141 32.79 5.70 -15.13
N ILE A 142 33.86 4.93 -15.06
CA ILE A 142 34.94 5.09 -14.09
C ILE A 142 36.26 5.13 -14.87
N ASP A 143 36.98 6.24 -14.74
CA ASP A 143 38.30 6.46 -15.33
C ASP A 143 39.35 6.27 -14.24
N ILE A 144 40.13 5.18 -14.34
CA ILE A 144 41.13 4.76 -13.34
C ILE A 144 42.54 5.07 -13.86
N GLU A 145 43.21 6.02 -13.22
CA GLU A 145 44.61 6.33 -13.50
C GLU A 145 45.54 5.40 -12.71
N LYS A 146 45.20 5.18 -11.44
CA LYS A 146 45.99 4.37 -10.51
C LYS A 146 45.10 3.75 -9.45
N THR A 147 45.34 2.48 -9.13
CA THR A 147 44.65 1.79 -8.04
C THR A 147 45.18 2.21 -6.66
N GLY A 148 44.34 2.05 -5.63
CA GLY A 148 44.63 2.44 -4.27
C GLY A 148 45.63 1.51 -3.57
N LYS A 149 45.86 1.74 -2.28
CA LYS A 149 46.78 0.92 -1.46
C LYS A 149 46.36 -0.55 -1.39
N GLU A 150 45.06 -0.82 -1.46
CA GLU A 150 44.48 -2.17 -1.46
C GLU A 150 44.44 -2.81 -2.87
N GLY A 151 44.96 -2.11 -3.88
CA GLY A 151 45.06 -2.59 -5.25
C GLY A 151 43.78 -2.44 -6.08
N THR A 152 42.72 -1.81 -5.55
CA THR A 152 41.45 -1.62 -6.26
C THR A 152 40.93 -0.19 -6.23
N VAL A 153 40.04 0.11 -7.19
CA VAL A 153 39.09 1.22 -7.14
C VAL A 153 37.68 0.67 -6.93
N ASP A 154 36.98 1.14 -5.90
CA ASP A 154 35.70 0.56 -5.48
C ASP A 154 34.54 1.50 -5.76
N LEU A 155 33.62 1.07 -6.64
CA LEU A 155 32.31 1.67 -6.80
C LEU A 155 31.36 1.04 -5.76
N VAL A 156 30.77 1.88 -4.91
CA VAL A 156 29.95 1.45 -3.76
C VAL A 156 28.49 1.86 -3.99
N ASN A 157 27.57 0.91 -3.82
CA ASN A 157 26.14 1.16 -3.68
C ASN A 157 25.70 0.94 -2.23
N GLU A 158 25.03 1.94 -1.66
CA GLU A 158 24.54 1.92 -0.27
C GLU A 158 23.12 1.34 -0.15
N GLY A 159 22.53 0.86 -1.25
CA GLY A 159 21.19 0.31 -1.29
C GLY A 159 20.08 1.31 -0.92
N TYR A 160 18.96 0.79 -0.45
CA TYR A 160 17.89 1.58 0.15
C TYR A 160 18.21 1.83 1.63
N TRP A 161 19.10 2.79 1.90
CA TRP A 161 19.63 3.13 3.23
C TRP A 161 20.29 1.94 3.95
N GLY A 162 20.92 1.08 3.15
CA GLY A 162 21.52 -0.19 3.54
C GLY A 162 21.17 -1.29 2.54
N VAL A 163 22.03 -2.31 2.50
CA VAL A 163 21.81 -3.60 1.84
C VAL A 163 21.59 -4.64 2.95
N PRO A 164 20.34 -4.92 3.35
CA PRO A 164 20.09 -5.89 4.42
C PRO A 164 20.47 -7.31 3.99
N VAL A 165 21.38 -7.92 4.74
CA VAL A 165 21.81 -9.30 4.55
C VAL A 165 21.75 -10.12 5.83
N GLU A 166 21.49 -11.42 5.68
CA GLU A 166 21.39 -12.39 6.77
C GLU A 166 22.47 -13.46 6.63
N LYS A 167 23.09 -13.86 7.74
CA LYS A 167 24.13 -14.89 7.77
C LYS A 167 23.64 -16.21 7.15
N GLY A 168 24.39 -16.71 6.17
CA GLY A 168 24.16 -17.99 5.53
C GLY A 168 23.14 -17.96 4.40
N GLU A 169 22.44 -16.83 4.20
CA GLU A 169 21.50 -16.63 3.11
C GLU A 169 22.22 -16.35 1.79
N LYS A 170 21.48 -16.48 0.69
CA LYS A 170 21.99 -16.38 -0.68
C LYS A 170 21.37 -15.21 -1.43
N TYR A 171 22.19 -14.53 -2.21
CA TYR A 171 21.81 -13.36 -3.00
C TYR A 171 22.26 -13.55 -4.44
N ASP A 172 21.34 -13.37 -5.39
CA ASP A 172 21.61 -13.34 -6.82
C ASP A 172 22.16 -11.97 -7.20
N LEU A 173 23.44 -11.97 -7.58
CA LEU A 173 24.11 -10.81 -8.14
C LEU A 173 24.01 -10.87 -9.66
N ARG A 174 23.64 -9.75 -10.27
CA ARG A 174 23.67 -9.53 -11.72
C ARG A 174 24.18 -8.12 -12.02
N PHE A 175 25.13 -7.97 -12.92
CA PHE A 175 25.60 -6.65 -13.36
C PHE A 175 26.24 -6.71 -14.74
N TYR A 176 26.31 -5.55 -15.41
CA TYR A 176 26.94 -5.42 -16.72
C TYR A 176 28.19 -4.55 -16.64
N VAL A 177 29.26 -5.00 -17.31
CA VAL A 177 30.50 -4.20 -17.43
C VAL A 177 30.99 -4.18 -18.87
N ARG A 178 31.37 -2.98 -19.31
CA ARG A 178 32.14 -2.69 -20.52
C ARG A 178 33.51 -2.16 -20.09
N LYS A 179 34.57 -2.40 -20.87
CA LYS A 179 35.90 -1.85 -20.59
C LYS A 179 36.58 -1.27 -21.82
N SER A 180 37.51 -0.35 -21.61
CA SER A 180 38.41 0.12 -22.67
C SER A 180 39.52 -0.91 -22.92
N GLU A 181 40.19 -0.77 -24.07
CA GLU A 181 41.34 -1.61 -24.42
C GLU A 181 42.45 -1.54 -23.34
N LYS A 182 42.68 -0.35 -22.77
CA LYS A 182 43.71 -0.10 -21.74
C LYS A 182 43.46 -0.90 -20.45
N TYR A 183 42.21 -1.15 -20.11
CA TYR A 183 41.87 -1.88 -18.90
C TYR A 183 42.15 -3.38 -19.09
N LYS A 184 43.09 -3.92 -18.31
CA LYS A 184 43.49 -5.34 -18.33
C LYS A 184 43.18 -6.08 -17.01
N GLY A 185 42.42 -5.46 -16.12
CA GLY A 185 42.04 -6.01 -14.82
C GLY A 185 40.77 -6.86 -14.84
N GLY A 186 40.38 -7.34 -13.66
CA GLY A 186 39.11 -7.95 -13.35
C GLY A 186 38.25 -7.07 -12.44
N VAL A 187 37.03 -7.54 -12.16
CA VAL A 187 36.13 -6.93 -11.17
C VAL A 187 35.84 -7.91 -10.06
N THR A 188 35.90 -7.46 -8.81
CA THR A 188 35.47 -8.23 -7.64
C THR A 188 34.21 -7.61 -7.08
N ALA A 189 33.13 -8.38 -7.01
CA ALA A 189 31.92 -7.96 -6.32
C ALA A 189 31.99 -8.38 -4.85
N ARG A 190 31.70 -7.47 -3.92
CA ARG A 190 31.72 -7.71 -2.47
C ARG A 190 30.46 -7.20 -1.80
N ILE A 191 29.96 -7.95 -0.83
CA ILE A 191 29.02 -7.44 0.18
C ILE A 191 29.86 -7.10 1.41
N VAL A 192 29.83 -5.84 1.84
CA VAL A 192 30.65 -5.33 2.93
C VAL A 192 29.75 -4.77 4.03
N SER A 193 29.92 -5.25 5.26
CA SER A 193 29.16 -4.77 6.42
C SER A 193 29.45 -3.30 6.76
N SER A 194 28.61 -2.73 7.61
CA SER A 194 28.76 -1.38 8.17
C SER A 194 30.00 -1.20 9.05
N ASP A 195 30.66 -2.30 9.47
CA ASP A 195 31.94 -2.32 10.18
C ASP A 195 33.12 -2.76 9.29
N ASP A 196 32.98 -2.60 7.97
CA ASP A 196 34.00 -2.83 6.94
C ASP A 196 34.48 -4.29 6.79
N LYS A 197 33.68 -5.27 7.22
CA LYS A 197 33.99 -6.71 7.01
C LYS A 197 33.40 -7.21 5.69
N ILE A 198 34.20 -7.95 4.93
CA ILE A 198 33.72 -8.64 3.73
C ILE A 198 32.84 -9.82 4.17
N LEU A 199 31.55 -9.73 3.88
CA LEU A 199 30.56 -10.76 4.20
C LEU A 199 30.44 -11.81 3.09
N ALA A 200 30.63 -11.41 1.84
CA ALA A 200 30.70 -12.29 0.67
C ALA A 200 31.52 -11.62 -0.43
N GLU A 201 32.19 -12.42 -1.27
CA GLU A 201 32.90 -11.90 -2.44
C GLU A 201 32.93 -12.87 -3.62
N LYS A 202 33.07 -12.32 -4.82
CA LYS A 202 33.32 -13.07 -6.05
C LYS A 202 34.15 -12.24 -7.02
N LYS A 203 35.27 -12.82 -7.50
CA LYS A 203 36.10 -12.24 -8.57
C LYS A 203 35.66 -12.74 -9.94
N PHE A 204 35.67 -11.82 -10.91
CA PHE A 204 35.38 -12.05 -12.33
C PHE A 204 36.49 -11.49 -13.20
N GLN A 205 36.70 -12.11 -14.35
CA GLN A 205 37.59 -11.61 -15.40
C GLN A 205 36.75 -10.87 -16.45
N ILE A 206 37.28 -9.74 -16.94
CA ILE A 206 36.61 -8.89 -17.93
C ILE A 206 37.27 -9.18 -19.29
N GLU A 207 36.64 -10.00 -20.11
CA GLU A 207 37.29 -10.61 -21.29
C GLU A 207 37.26 -9.70 -22.53
N LYS A 208 36.13 -9.05 -22.81
CA LYS A 208 35.91 -8.24 -24.02
C LYS A 208 35.64 -6.77 -23.73
N GLU A 209 35.84 -5.93 -24.73
CA GLU A 209 35.59 -4.47 -24.66
C GLU A 209 34.11 -4.10 -24.76
N GLY A 210 33.27 -4.96 -25.33
CA GLY A 210 31.81 -4.75 -25.37
C GLY A 210 31.13 -5.02 -24.02
N TRP A 211 29.82 -4.79 -23.95
CA TRP A 211 29.05 -5.15 -22.76
C TRP A 211 29.08 -6.65 -22.48
N GLN A 212 29.22 -6.98 -21.20
CA GLN A 212 29.32 -8.33 -20.68
C GLN A 212 28.42 -8.42 -19.46
N GLU A 213 27.61 -9.47 -19.40
CA GLU A 213 26.82 -9.79 -18.22
C GLU A 213 27.63 -10.66 -17.27
N PHE A 214 27.57 -10.32 -15.98
CA PHE A 214 28.14 -11.10 -14.90
C PHE A 214 27.05 -11.49 -13.92
N THR A 215 27.00 -12.77 -13.58
CA THR A 215 26.08 -13.32 -12.58
C THR A 215 26.82 -14.18 -11.58
N SER A 216 26.35 -14.18 -10.32
CA SER A 216 26.82 -15.11 -9.29
C SER A 216 25.83 -15.21 -8.15
N VAL A 217 25.88 -16.31 -7.41
CA VAL A 217 25.23 -16.41 -6.11
C VAL A 217 26.25 -16.06 -5.02
N LEU A 218 25.98 -15.01 -4.26
CA LEU A 218 26.77 -14.65 -3.08
C LEU A 218 26.12 -15.23 -1.83
N LYS A 219 26.89 -15.98 -1.04
CA LYS A 219 26.45 -16.49 0.27
C LYS A 219 27.16 -15.72 1.36
N THR A 220 26.41 -15.05 2.22
CA THR A 220 26.95 -14.14 3.26
C THR A 220 27.39 -14.90 4.51
N SER A 221 28.48 -14.45 5.11
CA SER A 221 29.06 -15.02 6.34
C SER A 221 28.55 -14.38 7.63
N GLY A 222 27.86 -13.24 7.53
CA GLY A 222 27.30 -12.45 8.63
C GLY A 222 25.97 -11.79 8.29
N THR A 223 25.35 -11.18 9.30
CA THR A 223 24.09 -10.43 9.20
C THR A 223 24.38 -8.94 9.42
N ASP A 224 23.84 -8.08 8.57
CA ASP A 224 23.90 -6.62 8.73
C ASP A 224 22.77 -5.96 7.93
N SER A 225 22.02 -5.05 8.54
CA SER A 225 20.93 -4.29 7.91
C SER A 225 21.41 -3.10 7.06
N LYS A 226 22.69 -2.73 7.20
CA LYS A 226 23.34 -1.54 6.64
C LYS A 226 24.59 -1.88 5.85
N ALA A 227 24.71 -3.11 5.34
CA ALA A 227 25.81 -3.46 4.44
C ALA A 227 25.75 -2.63 3.15
N SER A 228 26.78 -2.76 2.32
CA SER A 228 26.87 -2.17 0.98
C SER A 228 27.28 -3.22 -0.05
N LEU A 229 26.94 -2.99 -1.33
CA LEU A 229 27.52 -3.72 -2.45
C LEU A 229 28.68 -2.90 -3.02
N GLN A 230 29.81 -3.55 -3.29
CA GLN A 230 30.98 -2.92 -3.88
C GLN A 230 31.41 -3.67 -5.14
N LEU A 231 31.73 -2.93 -6.20
CA LEU A 231 32.39 -3.43 -7.40
C LEU A 231 33.82 -2.86 -7.43
N CYS A 232 34.80 -3.74 -7.23
CA CYS A 232 36.20 -3.40 -7.04
C CYS A 232 37.01 -3.71 -8.30
N PHE A 233 37.60 -2.68 -8.92
CA PHE A 233 38.36 -2.77 -10.18
C PHE A 233 39.87 -2.74 -9.90
N ASP A 234 40.64 -3.70 -10.41
CA ASP A 234 42.03 -3.96 -9.99
C ASP A 234 43.13 -3.49 -10.97
N ALA A 235 42.80 -2.63 -11.95
CA ALA A 235 43.77 -2.13 -12.92
C ALA A 235 43.45 -0.69 -13.40
N PRO A 236 44.45 0.04 -13.94
CA PRO A 236 44.21 1.28 -14.68
C PRO A 236 43.45 1.06 -15.99
N GLY A 237 42.72 2.08 -16.43
CA GLY A 237 41.89 2.07 -17.64
C GLY A 237 40.50 2.62 -17.37
N THR A 238 39.59 2.48 -18.34
CA THR A 238 38.21 2.96 -18.22
C THR A 238 37.27 1.76 -18.21
N VAL A 239 36.30 1.77 -17.31
CA VAL A 239 35.21 0.80 -17.26
C VAL A 239 33.87 1.54 -17.23
N TRP A 240 32.83 0.91 -17.78
CA TRP A 240 31.45 1.35 -17.64
C TRP A 240 30.67 0.24 -16.95
N VAL A 241 29.89 0.60 -15.94
CA VAL A 241 29.00 -0.29 -15.20
C VAL A 241 27.57 0.11 -15.51
N ASP A 242 26.72 -0.87 -15.77
CA ASP A 242 25.28 -0.67 -15.96
C ASP A 242 24.49 -1.82 -15.33
N TYR A 243 23.22 -1.56 -15.05
CA TYR A 243 22.23 -2.44 -14.46
C TYR A 243 22.80 -3.38 -13.38
N VAL A 244 22.95 -2.87 -12.15
CA VAL A 244 23.45 -3.65 -11.01
C VAL A 244 22.29 -4.09 -10.13
N SER A 245 22.10 -5.39 -9.98
CA SER A 245 21.05 -5.97 -9.14
C SER A 245 21.65 -6.93 -8.12
N LEU A 246 21.14 -6.86 -6.88
CA LEU A 246 21.44 -7.82 -5.83
C LEU A 246 20.11 -8.22 -5.20
N PHE A 247 19.68 -9.44 -5.49
CA PHE A 247 18.36 -9.93 -5.12
C PHE A 247 18.46 -11.05 -4.10
N PRO A 248 17.72 -11.03 -2.98
CA PRO A 248 17.64 -12.20 -2.09
C PRO A 248 17.06 -13.40 -2.83
N LYS A 249 17.63 -14.59 -2.68
CA LYS A 249 16.98 -15.83 -3.15
C LYS A 249 15.74 -16.19 -2.35
N LYS A 250 15.70 -15.77 -1.08
CA LYS A 250 14.64 -16.07 -0.12
C LYS A 250 13.55 -15.01 -0.16
N THR A 251 12.93 -14.83 -1.32
CA THR A 251 11.76 -13.97 -1.52
C THR A 251 10.49 -14.64 -0.99
N PHE A 252 9.41 -13.86 -0.87
CA PHE A 252 8.08 -14.40 -0.62
C PHE A 252 7.73 -15.45 -1.67
N ARG A 253 7.32 -16.64 -1.22
CA ARG A 253 7.06 -17.83 -2.05
C ARG A 253 8.21 -18.25 -2.98
N ASN A 254 9.45 -17.79 -2.73
CA ASN A 254 10.63 -18.04 -3.57
C ASN A 254 10.44 -17.63 -5.04
N ARG A 255 9.66 -16.57 -5.30
CA ARG A 255 9.49 -16.00 -6.64
C ARG A 255 10.78 -15.30 -7.09
N GLU A 256 11.24 -15.58 -8.30
CA GLU A 256 12.25 -14.74 -8.97
C GLU A 256 11.67 -13.34 -9.21
N ASN A 257 12.51 -12.29 -9.16
CA ASN A 257 12.06 -10.90 -9.21
C ASN A 257 10.95 -10.59 -8.18
N GLY A 258 10.94 -11.33 -7.07
CA GLY A 258 9.84 -11.39 -6.13
C GLY A 258 9.88 -10.35 -5.02
N LEU A 259 9.11 -10.63 -3.97
CA LEU A 259 8.84 -9.67 -2.90
C LEU A 259 9.62 -9.96 -1.63
N ARG A 260 9.88 -8.91 -0.87
CA ARG A 260 10.50 -8.96 0.45
C ARG A 260 9.58 -9.74 1.40
N ARG A 261 10.09 -10.85 1.94
CA ARG A 261 9.28 -11.89 2.59
C ARG A 261 8.45 -11.40 3.77
N ASP A 262 9.07 -10.66 4.69
CA ASP A 262 8.44 -10.16 5.92
C ASP A 262 7.36 -9.11 5.62
N VAL A 263 7.58 -8.21 4.67
CA VAL A 263 6.58 -7.22 4.22
C VAL A 263 5.41 -7.92 3.53
N ALA A 264 5.68 -8.80 2.57
CA ALA A 264 4.64 -9.54 1.86
C ALA A 264 3.83 -10.45 2.81
N GLN A 265 4.49 -11.08 3.80
CA GLN A 265 3.79 -11.86 4.83
C GLN A 265 2.88 -10.98 5.69
N LYS A 266 3.32 -9.79 6.08
CA LYS A 266 2.51 -8.82 6.84
C LYS A 266 1.21 -8.47 6.10
N LEU A 267 1.27 -8.34 4.78
CA LEU A 267 0.11 -8.13 3.91
C LEU A 267 -0.76 -9.39 3.82
N ALA A 268 -0.16 -10.56 3.60
CA ALA A 268 -0.89 -11.83 3.56
C ALA A 268 -1.65 -12.12 4.89
N ASP A 269 -1.07 -11.72 6.03
CA ASP A 269 -1.68 -11.86 7.36
C ASP A 269 -2.93 -10.98 7.56
N LEU A 270 -3.19 -9.98 6.70
CA LEU A 270 -4.47 -9.27 6.66
C LEU A 270 -5.59 -10.14 6.06
N LYS A 271 -5.22 -11.16 5.27
CA LYS A 271 -6.11 -11.96 4.43
C LYS A 271 -7.00 -11.06 3.55
N PRO A 272 -6.40 -10.16 2.75
CA PRO A 272 -7.17 -9.24 1.93
C PRO A 272 -7.94 -10.01 0.87
N ALA A 273 -9.20 -9.64 0.64
CA ALA A 273 -10.01 -10.27 -0.40
C ALA A 273 -9.60 -9.82 -1.82
N PHE A 274 -8.99 -8.64 -1.93
CA PHE A 274 -8.49 -8.10 -3.19
C PHE A 274 -7.31 -7.14 -2.96
N ILE A 275 -6.56 -6.86 -4.03
CA ILE A 275 -5.55 -5.80 -4.08
C ILE A 275 -5.92 -4.81 -5.19
N ARG A 276 -6.01 -3.52 -4.88
CA ARG A 276 -6.06 -2.41 -5.84
C ARG A 276 -4.66 -1.91 -6.16
N TRP A 277 -4.24 -1.91 -7.42
CA TRP A 277 -2.96 -1.37 -7.88
C TRP A 277 -3.04 -0.93 -9.36
N PRO A 278 -2.12 -0.13 -9.91
CA PRO A 278 -1.03 0.56 -9.24
C PRO A 278 -1.49 1.78 -8.43
N GLY A 279 -2.80 2.04 -8.36
CA GLY A 279 -3.47 2.87 -7.36
C GLY A 279 -3.06 4.35 -7.30
N GLY A 280 -3.96 5.23 -6.90
CA GLY A 280 -3.63 6.61 -6.57
C GLY A 280 -3.10 7.43 -7.76
N CYS A 281 -2.47 8.56 -7.44
CA CYS A 281 -2.08 9.56 -8.42
C CYS A 281 -1.08 9.05 -9.47
N ILE A 282 -0.33 7.97 -9.17
CA ILE A 282 0.74 7.46 -10.05
C ILE A 282 0.18 6.90 -11.37
N VAL A 283 -1.05 6.34 -11.33
CA VAL A 283 -1.75 5.85 -12.52
C VAL A 283 -1.98 6.98 -13.52
N GLU A 284 -2.25 8.18 -13.01
CA GLU A 284 -2.54 9.36 -13.81
C GLU A 284 -1.26 9.99 -14.37
N GLY A 285 -0.18 10.00 -13.57
CA GLY A 285 1.06 10.70 -13.89
C GLY A 285 0.95 12.22 -13.64
N ALA A 286 2.08 12.90 -13.53
CA ALA A 286 2.10 14.37 -13.53
C ALA A 286 1.72 14.95 -14.90
N THR A 287 2.01 14.19 -15.95
CA THR A 287 1.61 14.40 -17.36
C THR A 287 1.11 13.07 -17.91
N ILE A 288 0.37 13.10 -19.02
CA ILE A 288 -0.04 11.88 -19.73
C ILE A 288 1.15 10.97 -20.11
N GLU A 289 2.32 11.53 -20.41
CA GLU A 289 3.49 10.74 -20.79
C GLU A 289 4.18 10.06 -19.61
N ASN A 290 3.95 10.57 -18.39
CA ASN A 290 4.49 10.08 -17.12
C ASN A 290 3.55 9.07 -16.41
N ARG A 291 2.38 8.76 -16.99
CA ARG A 291 1.47 7.74 -16.45
C ARG A 291 2.11 6.36 -16.38
N VAL A 292 1.52 5.47 -15.58
CA VAL A 292 1.88 4.04 -15.62
C VAL A 292 1.53 3.43 -16.98
N LYS A 293 2.53 2.84 -17.65
CA LYS A 293 2.40 2.12 -18.93
C LYS A 293 2.69 0.63 -18.69
N TRP A 294 1.67 -0.15 -18.35
CA TRP A 294 1.83 -1.52 -17.84
C TRP A 294 2.64 -2.44 -18.78
N LYS A 295 2.54 -2.26 -20.10
CA LYS A 295 3.32 -3.03 -21.09
C LYS A 295 4.83 -2.85 -20.93
N GLU A 296 5.27 -1.67 -20.49
CA GLU A 296 6.68 -1.33 -20.23
C GLU A 296 7.18 -1.91 -18.90
N THR A 297 6.29 -2.51 -18.11
CA THR A 297 6.59 -3.17 -16.83
C THR A 297 6.73 -4.69 -16.96
N LEU A 298 6.72 -5.23 -18.19
CA LEU A 298 6.85 -6.66 -18.44
C LEU A 298 8.27 -7.06 -18.84
N GLY A 299 8.54 -8.36 -18.82
CA GLY A 299 9.81 -8.92 -19.30
C GLY A 299 10.96 -8.70 -18.32
N ASP A 300 12.20 -8.76 -18.81
CA ASP A 300 13.38 -8.61 -17.98
C ASP A 300 13.45 -7.20 -17.36
N PRO A 301 13.56 -7.05 -16.02
CA PRO A 301 13.67 -5.75 -15.38
C PRO A 301 14.87 -4.90 -15.84
N MET A 302 15.89 -5.48 -16.47
CA MET A 302 16.99 -4.73 -17.12
C MET A 302 16.52 -3.86 -18.27
N THR A 303 15.42 -4.26 -18.92
CA THR A 303 14.86 -3.56 -20.08
C THR A 303 13.73 -2.60 -19.73
N ARG A 304 13.37 -2.48 -18.44
CA ARG A 304 12.29 -1.61 -17.95
C ARG A 304 12.87 -0.23 -17.61
N ARG A 305 12.39 0.82 -18.28
CA ARG A 305 12.88 2.20 -18.13
C ARG A 305 12.68 2.78 -16.72
N GLY A 306 11.68 2.29 -16.00
CA GLY A 306 11.18 2.96 -14.80
C GLY A 306 10.54 4.31 -15.10
N GLU A 307 10.04 4.99 -14.08
CA GLU A 307 9.50 6.34 -14.23
C GLU A 307 9.61 7.15 -12.92
N TRP A 308 9.68 8.48 -13.02
CA TRP A 308 9.50 9.34 -11.86
C TRP A 308 8.12 9.13 -11.25
N ASP A 309 8.14 8.82 -9.97
CA ASP A 309 6.99 8.65 -9.11
C ASP A 309 6.53 9.99 -8.52
N LEU A 310 5.21 10.17 -8.36
CA LEU A 310 4.62 11.44 -7.92
C LEU A 310 4.96 11.85 -6.49
N TRP A 311 5.68 10.97 -5.78
CA TRP A 311 6.19 11.13 -4.43
C TRP A 311 7.71 11.34 -4.39
N ASN A 312 8.27 11.84 -5.49
CA ASN A 312 9.64 12.40 -5.63
C ASN A 312 10.79 11.40 -5.50
N TYR A 313 10.69 10.27 -6.21
CA TYR A 313 11.78 9.33 -6.50
C TYR A 313 11.50 8.63 -7.84
N ARG A 314 12.46 7.93 -8.44
CA ARG A 314 12.19 7.10 -9.61
C ARG A 314 11.85 5.67 -9.17
N THR A 315 10.72 5.15 -9.65
CA THR A 315 10.42 3.73 -9.56
C THR A 315 11.11 2.97 -10.69
N THR A 316 11.60 1.78 -10.38
CA THR A 316 12.25 0.87 -11.33
C THR A 316 11.26 0.12 -12.22
N MET A 317 9.97 0.12 -11.86
CA MET A 317 8.95 -0.78 -12.43
C MET A 317 9.34 -2.27 -12.37
N GLY A 318 10.21 -2.64 -11.41
CA GLY A 318 10.62 -4.02 -11.17
C GLY A 318 9.50 -4.88 -10.59
N PHE A 319 8.65 -4.30 -9.73
CA PHE A 319 7.38 -4.86 -9.33
C PHE A 319 6.29 -4.38 -10.29
N GLY A 320 6.19 -5.04 -11.44
CA GLY A 320 5.34 -4.65 -12.57
C GLY A 320 4.03 -5.43 -12.61
N TYR A 321 3.31 -5.29 -13.73
CA TYR A 321 1.97 -5.85 -13.91
C TYR A 321 1.90 -7.36 -13.68
N HIS A 322 2.88 -8.12 -14.22
CA HIS A 322 2.95 -9.56 -14.02
C HIS A 322 3.18 -9.91 -12.55
N GLU A 323 4.11 -9.22 -11.90
CA GLU A 323 4.45 -9.51 -10.52
C GLU A 323 3.31 -9.19 -9.55
N PHE A 324 2.52 -8.12 -9.77
CA PHE A 324 1.32 -7.83 -8.98
C PHE A 324 0.24 -8.90 -9.14
N LEU A 325 -0.03 -9.34 -10.38
CA LEU A 325 -0.98 -10.42 -10.64
C LEU A 325 -0.52 -11.73 -9.96
N GLN A 326 0.79 -12.02 -10.01
CA GLN A 326 1.37 -13.17 -9.34
C GLN A 326 1.27 -13.06 -7.80
N PHE A 327 1.42 -11.85 -7.25
CA PHE A 327 1.26 -11.63 -5.82
C PHE A 327 -0.18 -11.84 -5.35
N CYS A 328 -1.17 -11.38 -6.13
CA CYS A 328 -2.59 -11.64 -5.86
C CYS A 328 -2.86 -13.15 -5.78
N GLU A 329 -2.34 -13.93 -6.74
CA GLU A 329 -2.42 -15.41 -6.70
C GLU A 329 -1.74 -16.01 -5.47
N ASP A 330 -0.54 -15.51 -5.10
CA ASP A 330 0.27 -16.04 -3.99
C ASP A 330 -0.35 -15.85 -2.60
N ILE A 331 -1.26 -14.88 -2.45
CA ILE A 331 -1.97 -14.59 -1.19
C ILE A 331 -3.48 -14.87 -1.26
N GLU A 332 -3.95 -15.49 -2.35
CA GLU A 332 -5.37 -15.83 -2.57
C GLU A 332 -6.29 -14.60 -2.57
N ALA A 333 -5.82 -13.47 -3.11
CA ALA A 333 -6.59 -12.25 -3.29
C ALA A 333 -7.03 -12.08 -4.75
N GLU A 334 -8.21 -11.51 -4.96
CA GLU A 334 -8.65 -11.05 -6.27
C GLU A 334 -7.84 -9.82 -6.70
N ALA A 335 -7.73 -9.65 -8.00
CA ALA A 335 -6.91 -8.60 -8.58
C ALA A 335 -7.79 -7.44 -9.11
N MET A 336 -7.47 -6.20 -8.72
CA MET A 336 -8.06 -4.96 -9.21
C MET A 336 -7.01 -4.08 -9.88
N PHE A 337 -7.10 -3.94 -11.21
CA PHE A 337 -6.18 -3.12 -11.99
C PHE A 337 -6.78 -1.73 -12.26
N VAL A 338 -6.09 -0.69 -11.80
CA VAL A 338 -6.44 0.72 -12.03
C VAL A 338 -5.75 1.20 -13.32
N THR A 339 -6.52 1.79 -14.22
CA THR A 339 -6.09 2.13 -15.57
C THR A 339 -6.16 3.64 -15.83
N ASN A 340 -5.24 4.15 -16.65
CA ASN A 340 -5.34 5.53 -17.10
C ASN A 340 -6.35 5.63 -18.26
N VAL A 341 -7.25 6.60 -18.21
CA VAL A 341 -8.31 6.83 -19.22
C VAL A 341 -8.02 7.98 -20.18
N GLY A 342 -6.76 8.38 -20.31
CA GLY A 342 -6.34 9.52 -21.11
C GLY A 342 -6.39 10.86 -20.38
N LEU A 343 -6.33 10.83 -19.04
CA LEU A 343 -6.28 11.99 -18.15
C LEU A 343 -5.08 11.88 -17.20
N SER A 344 -4.36 12.98 -16.97
CA SER A 344 -3.30 13.04 -15.95
C SER A 344 -3.78 13.69 -14.66
N CYS A 345 -2.94 13.62 -13.62
CA CYS A 345 -3.33 14.02 -12.28
C CYS A 345 -3.71 15.50 -12.26
N ARG A 346 -4.96 15.77 -11.91
CA ARG A 346 -5.51 17.14 -11.88
C ARG A 346 -4.80 18.07 -10.88
N PHE A 347 -4.21 17.50 -9.83
CA PHE A 347 -3.44 18.22 -8.81
C PHE A 347 -1.99 18.49 -9.26
N ARG A 348 -1.62 17.98 -10.44
CA ARG A 348 -0.35 18.23 -11.14
C ARG A 348 -0.63 19.05 -12.39
N ASN A 349 -0.42 18.50 -13.60
CA ASN A 349 -0.72 19.22 -14.83
C ASN A 349 -2.22 19.16 -15.19
N GLY A 350 -2.83 17.98 -15.08
CA GLY A 350 -4.20 17.72 -15.52
C GLY A 350 -4.38 17.85 -17.03
N ASP A 351 -3.31 17.57 -17.78
CA ASP A 351 -3.39 17.40 -19.23
C ASP A 351 -4.14 16.13 -19.62
N TYR A 352 -4.53 16.06 -20.89
CA TYR A 352 -5.40 15.02 -21.40
C TYR A 352 -5.15 14.80 -22.88
N VAL A 353 -5.49 13.61 -23.37
CA VAL A 353 -5.37 13.29 -24.80
C VAL A 353 -6.54 13.82 -25.61
N ASP A 354 -6.31 14.02 -26.90
CA ASP A 354 -7.40 14.26 -27.85
C ASP A 354 -8.34 13.06 -27.91
N GLU A 355 -9.62 13.34 -28.14
CA GLU A 355 -10.66 12.29 -28.15
C GLU A 355 -10.39 11.20 -29.19
N SER A 356 -9.75 11.56 -30.31
CA SER A 356 -9.32 10.61 -31.35
C SER A 356 -8.29 9.59 -30.89
N GLN A 357 -7.61 9.83 -29.75
CA GLN A 357 -6.63 8.92 -29.16
C GLN A 357 -7.24 7.97 -28.13
N LEU A 358 -8.46 8.21 -27.63
CA LEU A 358 -9.12 7.34 -26.65
C LEU A 358 -9.19 5.85 -27.08
N PRO A 359 -9.40 5.50 -28.37
CA PRO A 359 -9.36 4.09 -28.79
C PRO A 359 -8.03 3.38 -28.47
N VAL A 360 -6.90 4.09 -28.44
CA VAL A 360 -5.60 3.51 -28.08
C VAL A 360 -5.58 3.10 -26.61
N TYR A 361 -6.18 3.89 -25.72
CA TYR A 361 -6.28 3.60 -24.29
C TYR A 361 -7.27 2.47 -24.01
N ILE A 362 -8.41 2.45 -24.71
CA ILE A 362 -9.37 1.33 -24.63
C ILE A 362 -8.70 0.02 -25.06
N GLN A 363 -7.92 0.04 -26.15
CA GLN A 363 -7.17 -1.14 -26.58
C GLN A 363 -6.07 -1.52 -25.58
N ASP A 364 -5.40 -0.56 -24.96
CA ASP A 364 -4.40 -0.82 -23.92
C ASP A 364 -4.99 -1.55 -22.70
N ILE A 365 -6.22 -1.21 -22.32
CA ILE A 365 -6.99 -1.87 -21.25
C ILE A 365 -7.43 -3.27 -21.69
N CYS A 366 -7.92 -3.43 -22.92
CA CYS A 366 -8.24 -4.75 -23.48
C CYS A 366 -7.03 -5.67 -23.43
N ASP A 367 -5.86 -5.16 -23.84
CA ASP A 367 -4.61 -5.90 -23.86
C ASP A 367 -4.18 -6.33 -22.45
N ALA A 368 -4.39 -5.47 -21.43
CA ALA A 368 -4.11 -5.80 -20.03
C ALA A 368 -5.00 -6.93 -19.52
N ILE A 369 -6.31 -6.83 -19.78
CA ILE A 369 -7.27 -7.88 -19.44
C ILE A 369 -6.91 -9.18 -20.16
N ASP A 370 -6.65 -9.13 -21.46
CA ASP A 370 -6.27 -10.29 -22.27
C ASP A 370 -4.95 -10.93 -21.78
N TYR A 371 -3.97 -10.13 -21.34
CA TYR A 371 -2.77 -10.64 -20.68
C TYR A 371 -3.12 -11.42 -19.42
N ALA A 372 -3.94 -10.84 -18.54
CA ALA A 372 -4.25 -11.43 -17.25
C ALA A 372 -5.11 -12.70 -17.38
N ILE A 373 -6.19 -12.66 -18.17
CA ILE A 373 -7.22 -13.71 -18.16
C ILE A 373 -7.42 -14.43 -19.50
N GLY A 374 -6.76 -14.00 -20.57
CA GLY A 374 -6.90 -14.63 -21.90
C GLY A 374 -6.48 -16.11 -21.90
N ASP A 375 -7.12 -16.90 -22.76
CA ASP A 375 -6.89 -18.35 -22.89
C ASP A 375 -5.66 -18.73 -23.73
N GLY A 376 -4.89 -17.72 -24.17
CA GLY A 376 -3.73 -17.89 -25.05
C GLY A 376 -4.01 -17.69 -26.54
N THR A 377 -5.27 -17.50 -26.93
CA THR A 377 -5.64 -17.19 -28.33
C THR A 377 -5.41 -15.72 -28.70
N THR A 378 -5.42 -14.83 -27.71
CA THR A 378 -5.05 -13.42 -27.87
C THR A 378 -3.53 -13.25 -27.82
N GLU A 379 -3.01 -12.20 -28.48
CA GLU A 379 -1.58 -11.88 -28.45
C GLU A 379 -1.06 -11.78 -27.00
N TRP A 380 -1.82 -11.11 -26.13
CA TRP A 380 -1.41 -10.85 -24.76
C TRP A 380 -1.56 -12.06 -23.85
N GLY A 381 -2.58 -12.90 -24.05
CA GLY A 381 -2.66 -14.20 -23.40
C GLY A 381 -1.45 -15.08 -23.75
N ALA A 382 -1.05 -15.12 -25.03
CA ALA A 382 0.14 -15.85 -25.47
C ALA A 382 1.44 -15.27 -24.86
N LYS A 383 1.55 -13.94 -24.70
CA LYS A 383 2.67 -13.30 -24.02
C LYS A 383 2.75 -13.69 -22.54
N ARG A 384 1.62 -13.77 -21.81
CA ARG A 384 1.59 -14.26 -20.42
C ARG A 384 2.12 -15.70 -20.34
N MET A 385 1.64 -16.58 -21.21
CA MET A 385 2.07 -17.98 -21.27
C MET A 385 3.57 -18.09 -21.56
N LYS A 386 4.09 -17.29 -22.51
CA LYS A 386 5.52 -17.22 -22.83
C LYS A 386 6.36 -16.69 -21.67
N ALA A 387 5.80 -15.81 -20.84
CA ALA A 387 6.42 -15.33 -19.60
C ALA A 387 6.42 -16.39 -18.47
N GLY A 388 5.94 -17.62 -18.75
CA GLY A 388 6.00 -18.74 -17.82
C GLY A 388 4.73 -18.99 -17.01
N HIS A 389 3.67 -18.19 -17.21
CA HIS A 389 2.40 -18.36 -16.49
C HIS A 389 1.26 -18.75 -17.44
N SER A 390 0.93 -20.04 -17.46
CA SER A 390 -0.02 -20.61 -18.41
C SER A 390 -1.48 -20.35 -18.05
N LYS A 391 -1.80 -20.28 -16.75
CA LYS A 391 -3.19 -20.14 -16.26
C LYS A 391 -3.62 -18.66 -16.26
N PRO A 392 -4.93 -18.38 -16.32
CA PRO A 392 -5.45 -17.05 -16.01
C PRO A 392 -5.07 -16.62 -14.59
N PHE A 393 -4.70 -15.35 -14.43
CA PHE A 393 -4.56 -14.70 -13.12
C PHE A 393 -5.93 -14.32 -12.54
N PRO A 394 -6.05 -14.05 -11.22
CA PRO A 394 -7.33 -13.73 -10.58
C PRO A 394 -7.79 -12.28 -10.81
N LEU A 395 -7.65 -11.73 -12.03
CA LEU A 395 -8.14 -10.39 -12.34
C LEU A 395 -9.66 -10.39 -12.42
N LYS A 396 -10.29 -9.64 -11.53
CA LYS A 396 -11.76 -9.56 -11.40
C LYS A 396 -12.29 -8.13 -11.57
N TYR A 397 -11.49 -7.14 -11.18
CA TYR A 397 -11.90 -5.74 -11.17
C TYR A 397 -10.98 -4.90 -12.06
N VAL A 398 -11.56 -3.94 -12.76
CA VAL A 398 -10.81 -2.90 -13.48
C VAL A 398 -11.40 -1.54 -13.13
N GLU A 399 -10.58 -0.67 -12.57
CA GLU A 399 -10.96 0.71 -12.30
C GLU A 399 -10.49 1.61 -13.45
N LEU A 400 -11.40 2.45 -13.95
CA LEU A 400 -11.20 3.31 -15.10
C LEU A 400 -10.91 4.73 -14.61
N GLY A 401 -9.63 5.10 -14.51
CA GLY A 401 -9.17 6.36 -13.93
C GLY A 401 -8.87 6.23 -12.44
N ASN A 402 -8.30 7.28 -11.86
CA ASN A 402 -8.08 7.43 -10.42
C ASN A 402 -8.37 8.88 -10.05
N GLU A 403 -9.18 9.12 -9.01
CA GLU A 403 -9.57 10.47 -8.54
C GLU A 403 -9.95 11.45 -9.65
N ASN A 404 -10.39 10.93 -10.80
CA ASN A 404 -10.85 11.70 -11.92
C ASN A 404 -12.35 11.95 -11.76
N TRP A 405 -12.76 13.18 -12.01
CA TRP A 405 -14.13 13.65 -11.79
C TRP A 405 -14.46 14.79 -12.76
N GLY A 406 -15.65 15.37 -12.66
CA GLY A 406 -16.15 16.37 -13.59
C GLY A 406 -16.62 15.81 -14.93
N VAL A 407 -17.22 16.70 -15.73
CA VAL A 407 -17.93 16.37 -16.98
C VAL A 407 -17.06 15.54 -17.94
N ARG A 408 -15.82 15.99 -18.20
CA ARG A 408 -14.92 15.30 -19.15
C ARG A 408 -14.65 13.85 -18.72
N TYR A 409 -14.40 13.62 -17.43
CA TYR A 409 -14.17 12.26 -16.94
C TYR A 409 -15.43 11.41 -17.11
N THR A 410 -16.61 11.91 -16.72
CA THR A 410 -17.85 11.12 -16.81
C THR A 410 -18.21 10.75 -18.26
N GLU A 411 -17.92 11.62 -19.23
CA GLU A 411 -18.06 11.33 -20.65
C GLU A 411 -17.06 10.28 -21.16
N ILE A 412 -15.79 10.39 -20.75
CA ILE A 412 -14.74 9.41 -21.10
C ILE A 412 -15.05 8.05 -20.48
N TYR A 413 -15.40 7.99 -19.20
CA TYR A 413 -15.79 6.77 -18.51
C TYR A 413 -16.91 6.06 -19.27
N THR A 414 -17.97 6.79 -19.63
CA THR A 414 -19.11 6.23 -20.38
C THR A 414 -18.67 5.63 -21.72
N LYS A 415 -17.77 6.30 -22.45
CA LYS A 415 -17.23 5.79 -23.72
C LYS A 415 -16.42 4.51 -23.53
N PHE A 416 -15.61 4.44 -22.48
CA PHE A 416 -14.80 3.26 -22.17
C PHE A 416 -15.68 2.09 -21.73
N TYR A 417 -16.60 2.33 -20.79
CA TYR A 417 -17.52 1.33 -20.26
C TYR A 417 -18.36 0.68 -21.36
N ASN A 418 -18.93 1.48 -22.27
CA ASN A 418 -19.76 0.99 -23.37
C ASN A 418 -19.02 0.07 -24.35
N VAL A 419 -17.69 0.15 -24.43
CA VAL A 419 -16.86 -0.74 -25.25
C VAL A 419 -16.37 -1.94 -24.44
N LEU A 420 -15.90 -1.70 -23.21
CA LEU A 420 -15.24 -2.71 -22.39
C LEU A 420 -16.23 -3.69 -21.75
N LYS A 421 -17.35 -3.22 -21.19
CA LYS A 421 -18.30 -4.08 -20.47
C LYS A 421 -18.89 -5.18 -21.35
N PRO A 422 -19.34 -4.92 -22.60
CA PRO A 422 -19.83 -6.00 -23.46
C PRO A 422 -18.75 -7.01 -23.87
N LYS A 423 -17.49 -6.58 -23.96
CA LYS A 423 -16.36 -7.44 -24.34
C LYS A 423 -15.88 -8.30 -23.18
N TYR A 424 -15.93 -7.78 -21.95
CA TYR A 424 -15.48 -8.45 -20.74
C TYR A 424 -16.59 -8.43 -19.67
N PRO A 425 -17.74 -9.10 -19.90
CA PRO A 425 -18.88 -9.06 -18.98
C PRO A 425 -18.57 -9.66 -17.59
N GLN A 426 -17.51 -10.47 -17.48
CA GLN A 426 -17.02 -11.04 -16.23
C GLN A 426 -16.20 -10.07 -15.37
N ILE A 427 -15.75 -8.94 -15.93
CA ILE A 427 -15.04 -7.91 -15.18
C ILE A 427 -16.06 -6.93 -14.58
N GLU A 428 -15.85 -6.60 -13.31
CA GLU A 428 -16.53 -5.50 -12.64
C GLU A 428 -15.76 -4.20 -12.90
N PHE A 429 -16.39 -3.25 -13.59
CA PHE A 429 -15.78 -1.98 -13.95
C PHE A 429 -16.14 -0.88 -12.94
N ILE A 430 -15.11 -0.28 -12.36
CA ILE A 430 -15.22 0.71 -11.30
C ILE A 430 -14.94 2.10 -11.87
N SER A 431 -15.77 3.08 -11.52
CA SER A 431 -15.50 4.50 -11.79
C SER A 431 -14.82 5.15 -10.59
N SER A 432 -13.94 6.13 -10.83
CA SER A 432 -13.27 6.92 -9.79
C SER A 432 -14.13 8.05 -9.20
N ILE A 433 -15.45 8.03 -9.43
CA ILE A 433 -16.37 9.04 -8.92
C ILE A 433 -16.72 8.74 -7.47
N GLY A 434 -16.71 9.76 -6.63
CA GLY A 434 -17.32 9.72 -5.31
C GLY A 434 -18.77 10.21 -5.29
N PHE A 435 -19.42 10.18 -4.13
CA PHE A 435 -20.77 10.72 -3.99
C PHE A 435 -20.83 12.22 -4.33
N GLY A 436 -21.87 12.65 -5.06
CA GLY A 436 -22.09 14.08 -5.36
C GLY A 436 -22.60 14.34 -6.78
N ASP A 437 -22.35 15.55 -7.30
CA ASP A 437 -22.92 15.97 -8.60
C ASP A 437 -22.48 15.09 -9.78
N ASP A 438 -21.23 14.59 -9.77
CA ASP A 438 -20.73 13.74 -10.85
C ASP A 438 -21.40 12.35 -10.89
N GLU A 439 -21.85 11.86 -9.74
CA GLU A 439 -22.63 10.62 -9.62
C GLU A 439 -23.89 10.68 -10.50
N THR A 440 -24.52 11.85 -10.60
CA THR A 440 -25.72 12.08 -11.41
C THR A 440 -25.43 12.12 -12.92
N ARG A 441 -24.17 12.39 -13.30
CA ARG A 441 -23.71 12.46 -14.69
C ARG A 441 -23.29 11.10 -15.25
N LEU A 442 -22.98 10.14 -14.37
CA LEU A 442 -22.64 8.78 -14.77
C LEU A 442 -23.86 8.05 -15.35
N GLY A 443 -23.65 7.44 -16.52
CA GLY A 443 -24.53 6.46 -17.12
C GLY A 443 -24.51 5.11 -16.39
N GLU A 444 -24.47 4.01 -17.14
CA GLU A 444 -24.29 2.68 -16.55
C GLU A 444 -22.89 2.53 -15.94
N VAL A 445 -22.83 1.91 -14.76
CA VAL A 445 -21.61 1.69 -13.98
C VAL A 445 -21.86 0.52 -13.01
N ASP A 446 -20.91 -0.40 -12.87
CA ASP A 446 -21.04 -1.49 -11.89
C ASP A 446 -20.82 -0.94 -10.47
N MET A 447 -19.81 -0.08 -10.30
CA MET A 447 -19.36 0.41 -9.00
C MET A 447 -18.71 1.79 -9.04
N ILE A 448 -18.87 2.56 -7.97
CA ILE A 448 -18.20 3.86 -7.76
C ILE A 448 -17.16 3.78 -6.62
N ASP A 449 -16.16 4.67 -6.66
CA ASP A 449 -15.05 4.73 -5.70
C ASP A 449 -14.91 6.09 -4.98
N PRO A 450 -15.66 6.32 -3.87
CA PRO A 450 -15.47 7.49 -3.02
C PRO A 450 -14.28 7.36 -2.04
N HIS A 451 -13.52 8.46 -1.90
CA HIS A 451 -12.33 8.53 -1.04
C HIS A 451 -12.48 9.52 0.14
N TRP A 452 -11.83 9.24 1.28
CA TRP A 452 -11.81 10.11 2.47
C TRP A 452 -10.48 10.17 3.21
N TYR A 453 -9.83 11.33 3.15
CA TYR A 453 -8.66 11.69 3.96
C TYR A 453 -9.01 12.85 4.90
N VAL A 454 -9.45 12.50 6.11
CA VAL A 454 -10.19 13.41 6.99
C VAL A 454 -9.76 13.30 8.46
N LYS A 455 -10.34 14.13 9.33
CA LYS A 455 -10.17 14.07 10.79
C LYS A 455 -11.00 12.95 11.41
N SER A 456 -10.59 12.48 12.60
CA SER A 456 -11.32 11.47 13.38
C SER A 456 -12.80 11.83 13.59
N ASP A 457 -13.07 13.10 13.86
CA ASP A 457 -14.42 13.66 14.03
C ASP A 457 -15.35 13.41 12.86
N PHE A 458 -14.84 13.40 11.62
CA PHE A 458 -15.67 13.12 10.45
C PHE A 458 -16.18 11.68 10.53
N PHE A 459 -15.29 10.72 10.76
CA PHE A 459 -15.67 9.31 10.79
C PHE A 459 -16.69 9.01 11.90
N TRP A 460 -16.48 9.55 13.10
CA TRP A 460 -17.46 9.42 14.19
C TRP A 460 -18.83 10.01 13.86
N LYS A 461 -18.88 11.14 13.15
CA LYS A 461 -20.15 11.80 12.78
C LYS A 461 -20.85 11.15 11.59
N ASN A 462 -20.16 10.29 10.84
CA ASN A 462 -20.62 9.75 9.56
C ASN A 462 -20.71 8.21 9.57
N THR A 463 -20.87 7.59 10.74
CA THR A 463 -21.10 6.13 10.83
C THR A 463 -22.38 5.69 10.12
N HIS A 464 -23.35 6.59 9.92
CA HIS A 464 -24.59 6.36 9.19
C HIS A 464 -24.62 6.94 7.76
N LEU A 465 -23.46 7.30 7.19
CA LEU A 465 -23.38 7.95 5.88
C LEU A 465 -24.07 7.16 4.76
N PHE A 466 -23.98 5.84 4.80
CA PHE A 466 -24.47 4.95 3.75
C PHE A 466 -25.94 4.53 3.93
N ASP A 467 -26.50 4.68 5.14
CA ASP A 467 -27.82 4.15 5.52
C ASP A 467 -28.93 4.62 4.58
N ASN A 468 -28.86 5.89 4.16
CA ASN A 468 -29.87 6.56 3.35
C ASN A 468 -29.47 6.74 1.88
N LYS A 469 -28.39 6.12 1.43
CA LYS A 469 -28.00 6.15 0.02
C LYS A 469 -28.94 5.28 -0.81
N GLU A 470 -29.18 5.69 -2.05
CA GLU A 470 -30.03 4.94 -2.98
C GLU A 470 -29.36 3.61 -3.36
N ARG A 471 -30.16 2.56 -3.50
CA ARG A 471 -29.71 1.22 -3.91
C ARG A 471 -30.12 0.97 -5.36
N GLY A 472 -29.34 0.16 -6.07
CA GLY A 472 -29.71 -0.39 -7.38
C GLY A 472 -29.03 0.26 -8.58
N LYS A 473 -28.54 1.51 -8.46
CA LYS A 473 -27.78 2.16 -9.55
C LYS A 473 -26.40 1.54 -9.76
N TYR A 474 -25.70 1.26 -8.67
CA TYR A 474 -24.34 0.70 -8.64
C TYR A 474 -24.05 0.11 -7.25
N LYS A 475 -22.88 -0.52 -7.10
CA LYS A 475 -22.25 -0.80 -5.80
C LYS A 475 -21.22 0.26 -5.43
N VAL A 476 -20.74 0.22 -4.19
CA VAL A 476 -19.71 1.15 -3.70
C VAL A 476 -18.49 0.36 -3.25
N TYR A 477 -17.34 0.80 -3.73
CA TYR A 477 -16.04 0.45 -3.19
C TYR A 477 -15.48 1.68 -2.49
N VAL A 478 -15.21 1.60 -1.19
CA VAL A 478 -14.51 2.70 -0.50
C VAL A 478 -13.00 2.49 -0.65
N GLY A 479 -12.42 2.98 -1.74
CA GLY A 479 -11.09 2.62 -2.19
C GLY A 479 -9.94 3.27 -1.44
N GLU A 480 -10.17 4.44 -0.89
CA GLU A 480 -9.19 5.12 -0.06
C GLU A 480 -9.88 5.78 1.14
N TYR A 481 -9.51 5.36 2.35
CA TYR A 481 -9.88 6.08 3.56
C TYR A 481 -8.79 5.99 4.62
N ALA A 482 -8.53 7.11 5.29
CA ALA A 482 -7.71 7.18 6.48
C ALA A 482 -8.01 8.44 7.29
N CYS A 483 -7.89 8.32 8.61
CA CYS A 483 -7.80 9.49 9.47
C CYS A 483 -6.37 10.04 9.37
N ASN A 484 -6.15 11.06 8.55
CA ASN A 484 -4.81 11.58 8.25
C ASN A 484 -4.53 12.96 8.85
N GLN A 485 -5.51 13.57 9.52
CA GLN A 485 -5.39 14.91 10.08
C GLN A 485 -5.39 14.87 11.61
N GLU A 486 -4.45 15.59 12.24
CA GLU A 486 -4.36 15.78 13.70
C GLU A 486 -4.09 14.51 14.53
N VAL A 487 -3.51 13.47 13.91
CA VAL A 487 -3.28 12.16 14.55
C VAL A 487 -1.83 11.67 14.50
N GLY A 488 -0.88 12.56 14.20
CA GLY A 488 0.54 12.22 14.10
C GLY A 488 0.78 11.17 13.01
N SER A 489 1.19 9.97 13.40
CA SER A 489 1.50 8.86 12.50
C SER A 489 0.41 7.79 12.39
N GLY A 490 -0.75 8.02 13.01
CA GLY A 490 -1.89 7.08 13.00
C GLY A 490 -2.07 6.41 14.36
N ASN A 491 -2.47 7.21 15.35
CA ASN A 491 -2.69 6.78 16.74
C ASN A 491 -3.98 5.97 16.93
N MET A 492 -4.23 5.50 18.17
CA MET A 492 -5.43 4.72 18.49
C MET A 492 -6.75 5.47 18.24
N GLU A 493 -6.80 6.80 18.42
CA GLU A 493 -7.99 7.59 18.12
C GLU A 493 -8.33 7.55 16.63
N ALA A 494 -7.32 7.68 15.75
CA ALA A 494 -7.47 7.51 14.30
C ALA A 494 -8.09 6.14 13.99
N ALA A 495 -7.44 5.08 14.48
CA ALA A 495 -7.83 3.69 14.22
C ALA A 495 -9.25 3.37 14.70
N LEU A 496 -9.66 3.88 15.88
CA LEU A 496 -11.02 3.65 16.38
C LEU A 496 -12.07 4.46 15.63
N SER A 497 -11.75 5.68 15.17
CA SER A 497 -12.65 6.44 14.32
C SER A 497 -12.89 5.73 12.98
N GLU A 498 -11.84 5.15 12.40
CA GLU A 498 -11.92 4.33 11.19
C GLU A 498 -12.75 3.06 11.44
N ALA A 499 -12.51 2.36 12.56
CA ALA A 499 -13.31 1.20 12.97
C ALA A 499 -14.80 1.53 13.09
N ALA A 500 -15.14 2.70 13.64
CA ALA A 500 -16.51 3.19 13.75
C ALA A 500 -17.13 3.42 12.37
N PHE A 501 -16.39 4.02 11.43
CA PHE A 501 -16.87 4.20 10.07
C PHE A 501 -17.04 2.87 9.32
N MET A 502 -16.15 1.89 9.57
CA MET A 502 -16.25 0.54 9.02
C MET A 502 -17.50 -0.20 9.49
N THR A 503 -18.05 0.07 10.68
CA THR A 503 -19.36 -0.49 11.08
C THR A 503 -20.47 0.03 10.16
N GLY A 504 -20.39 1.29 9.74
CA GLY A 504 -21.29 1.88 8.76
C GLY A 504 -21.21 1.21 7.39
N MET A 505 -19.99 0.95 6.91
CA MET A 505 -19.77 0.21 5.67
C MET A 505 -20.35 -1.21 5.77
N GLU A 506 -20.00 -1.96 6.82
CA GLU A 506 -20.42 -3.36 7.01
C GLU A 506 -21.93 -3.46 7.19
N ARG A 507 -22.57 -2.53 7.91
CA ARG A 507 -24.04 -2.49 8.06
C ARG A 507 -24.76 -2.30 6.74
N ASN A 508 -24.14 -1.60 5.79
CA ASN A 508 -24.68 -1.30 4.46
C ASN A 508 -24.00 -2.15 3.38
N SER A 509 -23.69 -3.41 3.70
CA SER A 509 -22.97 -4.32 2.79
C SER A 509 -23.75 -4.74 1.55
N ASP A 510 -25.04 -4.37 1.46
CA ASP A 510 -25.83 -4.40 0.23
C ASP A 510 -25.39 -3.34 -0.78
N LEU A 511 -24.84 -2.22 -0.31
CA LEU A 511 -24.35 -1.11 -1.13
C LEU A 511 -22.81 -1.05 -1.14
N VAL A 512 -22.18 -0.97 0.04
CA VAL A 512 -20.74 -0.92 0.20
C VAL A 512 -20.19 -2.34 0.24
N THR A 513 -19.66 -2.80 -0.88
CA THR A 513 -19.28 -4.20 -1.06
C THR A 513 -17.78 -4.45 -0.97
N MET A 514 -16.99 -3.37 -0.94
CA MET A 514 -15.52 -3.39 -0.93
C MET A 514 -15.00 -2.17 -0.18
N SER A 515 -13.84 -2.31 0.47
CA SER A 515 -13.15 -1.21 1.13
C SER A 515 -11.65 -1.48 1.25
N SER A 516 -10.84 -0.42 1.21
CA SER A 516 -9.40 -0.48 1.49
C SER A 516 -8.89 0.80 2.13
N TYR A 517 -8.09 0.65 3.17
CA TYR A 517 -7.36 1.75 3.80
C TYR A 517 -6.19 2.18 2.91
N ALA A 518 -5.88 3.47 2.91
CA ALA A 518 -4.76 4.03 2.16
C ALA A 518 -4.06 5.17 2.93
N PRO A 519 -2.73 5.34 2.79
CA PRO A 519 -1.82 4.48 2.05
C PRO A 519 -1.32 3.28 2.89
N LEU A 520 -0.68 2.31 2.24
CA LEU A 520 -0.48 0.97 2.82
C LEU A 520 0.84 0.81 3.59
N ILE A 521 1.97 1.12 2.96
CA ILE A 521 3.32 0.90 3.51
C ILE A 521 4.08 2.23 3.54
N GLU A 522 4.90 2.41 4.57
CA GLU A 522 5.84 3.51 4.66
C GLU A 522 7.20 3.01 5.12
N ASN A 523 8.23 3.27 4.32
CA ASN A 523 9.61 3.08 4.74
C ASN A 523 10.00 4.22 5.69
N SER A 524 10.53 3.90 6.87
CA SER A 524 10.82 4.92 7.91
C SER A 524 11.88 5.95 7.49
N ASN A 525 12.65 5.68 6.43
CA ASN A 525 13.62 6.61 5.87
C ASN A 525 13.01 7.57 4.82
N ARG A 526 11.76 7.36 4.41
CA ARG A 526 11.04 8.24 3.49
C ARG A 526 9.56 8.34 3.86
N ARG A 527 9.19 9.53 4.32
CA ARG A 527 7.82 9.87 4.71
C ARG A 527 7.31 11.04 3.88
N ASP A 528 6.69 10.74 2.75
CA ASP A 528 5.91 11.69 1.94
C ASP A 528 4.46 11.80 2.47
N TRP A 529 3.93 10.72 3.05
CA TRP A 529 2.63 10.67 3.74
C TRP A 529 2.74 9.91 5.07
N CYS A 530 2.14 10.39 6.16
CA CYS A 530 2.49 9.96 7.53
C CYS A 530 1.54 8.96 8.20
N THR A 531 0.40 8.62 7.60
CA THR A 531 -0.66 7.76 8.17
C THR A 531 -0.87 6.51 7.32
N ASN A 532 0.10 5.61 7.32
CA ASN A 532 0.04 4.37 6.54
C ASN A 532 -0.28 3.18 7.46
N MET A 533 -0.64 2.04 6.91
CA MET A 533 -1.01 0.88 7.73
C MET A 533 0.22 0.18 8.33
N ILE A 534 1.32 0.12 7.57
CA ILE A 534 2.53 -0.63 7.89
C ILE A 534 3.73 0.30 7.91
N TRP A 535 4.64 0.06 8.85
CA TRP A 535 5.98 0.66 8.89
C TRP A 535 7.04 -0.38 8.60
N VAL A 536 8.04 0.01 7.80
CA VAL A 536 9.15 -0.86 7.42
C VAL A 536 10.47 -0.12 7.45
N ASN A 537 11.52 -0.82 7.84
CA ASN A 537 12.91 -0.47 7.56
C ASN A 537 13.70 -1.75 7.26
N ASN A 538 15.02 -1.66 7.14
CA ASN A 538 15.87 -2.82 6.81
C ASN A 538 15.94 -3.89 7.92
N GLU A 539 15.45 -3.58 9.12
CA GLU A 539 15.52 -4.47 10.30
C GLU A 539 14.16 -5.07 10.67
N GLN A 540 13.08 -4.32 10.48
CA GLN A 540 11.77 -4.63 11.04
C GLN A 540 10.60 -4.17 10.17
N VAL A 541 9.48 -4.89 10.31
CA VAL A 541 8.17 -4.57 9.72
C VAL A 541 7.12 -4.61 10.82
N ILE A 542 6.43 -3.49 11.06
CA ILE A 542 5.44 -3.36 12.14
C ILE A 542 4.08 -2.94 11.59
N GLY A 543 3.00 -3.40 12.24
CA GLY A 543 1.64 -2.95 11.94
C GLY A 543 1.26 -1.84 12.91
N ARG A 544 0.68 -0.75 12.40
CA ARG A 544 0.14 0.34 13.23
C ARG A 544 -1.25 0.01 13.75
N SER A 545 -1.85 0.89 14.55
CA SER A 545 -3.18 0.66 15.15
C SER A 545 -4.24 0.34 14.10
N SER A 546 -4.25 1.09 12.97
CA SER A 546 -5.16 0.84 11.85
C SER A 546 -4.93 -0.52 11.18
N TYR A 547 -3.70 -1.06 11.14
CA TYR A 547 -3.43 -2.42 10.65
C TYR A 547 -4.26 -3.46 11.41
N TYR A 548 -4.26 -3.37 12.74
CA TYR A 548 -4.97 -4.33 13.57
C TYR A 548 -6.48 -4.13 13.54
N VAL A 549 -6.97 -2.90 13.32
CA VAL A 549 -8.38 -2.65 13.01
C VAL A 549 -8.79 -3.36 11.72
N GLN A 550 -8.07 -3.13 10.61
CA GLN A 550 -8.34 -3.80 9.33
C GLN A 550 -8.29 -5.32 9.47
N GLN A 551 -7.27 -5.84 10.16
CA GLN A 551 -7.12 -7.28 10.42
C GLN A 551 -8.30 -7.85 11.20
N LEU A 552 -8.75 -7.16 12.26
CA LEU A 552 -9.87 -7.63 13.08
C LEU A 552 -11.19 -7.64 12.31
N PHE A 553 -11.45 -6.64 11.47
CA PHE A 553 -12.65 -6.64 10.62
C PHE A 553 -12.60 -7.74 9.55
N SER A 554 -11.48 -7.86 8.83
CA SER A 554 -11.28 -8.88 7.78
C SER A 554 -11.44 -10.30 8.33
N GLN A 555 -10.70 -10.64 9.39
CA GLN A 555 -10.68 -12.00 9.93
C GLN A 555 -11.90 -12.36 10.77
N ASN A 556 -12.73 -11.37 11.11
CA ASN A 556 -13.98 -11.56 11.86
C ASN A 556 -15.21 -11.06 11.10
N ARG A 557 -15.18 -11.12 9.77
CA ARG A 557 -16.34 -10.86 8.91
C ARG A 557 -17.42 -11.96 9.13
N PRO A 558 -18.64 -11.61 9.58
CA PRO A 558 -19.76 -12.53 9.54
C PRO A 558 -20.25 -12.71 8.09
N ASP A 559 -21.11 -13.69 7.85
CA ASP A 559 -21.71 -13.89 6.52
C ASP A 559 -22.88 -12.94 6.28
N THR A 560 -23.62 -12.55 7.32
CA THR A 560 -24.73 -11.59 7.22
C THR A 560 -24.78 -10.68 8.43
N ASN A 561 -25.31 -9.47 8.25
CA ASN A 561 -25.62 -8.57 9.36
C ASN A 561 -26.80 -9.08 10.19
N LEU A 562 -26.79 -8.79 11.49
CA LEU A 562 -27.91 -8.95 12.40
C LEU A 562 -28.35 -7.58 12.90
N LYS A 563 -29.65 -7.43 13.15
CA LYS A 563 -30.16 -6.16 13.66
C LYS A 563 -29.84 -6.02 15.14
N VAL A 564 -29.23 -4.90 15.50
CA VAL A 564 -28.98 -4.49 16.89
C VAL A 564 -30.09 -3.51 17.29
N LEU A 565 -30.89 -3.88 18.28
CA LEU A 565 -31.98 -3.05 18.80
C LEU A 565 -31.61 -2.52 20.19
N SER A 566 -31.52 -1.19 20.33
CA SER A 566 -31.33 -0.57 21.64
C SER A 566 -32.66 -0.50 22.39
N VAL A 567 -32.67 -0.92 23.65
CA VAL A 567 -33.80 -0.78 24.58
C VAL A 567 -33.33 -0.02 25.81
N GLY A 568 -34.10 1.00 26.18
CA GLY A 568 -33.71 1.96 27.23
C GLY A 568 -32.98 3.16 26.64
N GLU A 569 -32.02 3.69 27.39
CA GLU A 569 -31.19 4.82 26.95
C GLU A 569 -30.33 4.41 25.74
N PRO A 570 -30.15 5.30 24.75
CA PRO A 570 -29.25 5.04 23.64
C PRO A 570 -27.81 4.96 24.12
N VAL A 571 -27.00 4.17 23.44
CA VAL A 571 -25.55 4.23 23.58
C VAL A 571 -25.09 5.64 23.14
N GLN A 572 -24.38 6.35 24.02
CA GLN A 572 -23.91 7.72 23.77
C GLN A 572 -22.38 7.74 23.62
N GLY A 573 -21.88 8.83 23.04
CA GLY A 573 -20.44 9.08 22.88
C GLY A 573 -19.85 8.45 21.62
N LYS A 574 -18.53 8.32 21.60
CA LYS A 574 -17.74 7.67 20.53
C LYS A 574 -17.83 6.15 20.68
N VAL A 575 -19.04 5.60 20.51
CA VAL A 575 -19.30 4.17 20.65
C VAL A 575 -20.13 3.65 19.49
N GLU A 576 -19.68 2.54 18.89
CA GLU A 576 -20.40 1.87 17.80
C GLU A 576 -20.51 0.37 18.06
N VAL A 577 -21.64 -0.21 17.68
CA VAL A 577 -21.91 -1.64 17.82
C VAL A 577 -22.51 -2.19 16.54
N ILE A 578 -21.91 -3.25 16.02
CA ILE A 578 -22.46 -4.03 14.91
C ILE A 578 -22.43 -5.51 15.26
N ALA A 579 -23.44 -6.24 14.78
CA ALA A 579 -23.54 -7.67 14.96
C ALA A 579 -23.82 -8.35 13.62
N GLY A 580 -23.37 -9.59 13.50
CA GLY A 580 -23.65 -10.45 12.35
C GLY A 580 -23.59 -11.92 12.73
N TYR A 581 -23.95 -12.77 11.79
CA TYR A 581 -23.91 -14.23 11.95
C TYR A 581 -22.96 -14.86 10.93
N ASP A 582 -22.04 -15.69 11.42
CA ASP A 582 -21.13 -16.53 10.64
C ASP A 582 -21.75 -17.93 10.56
N TYR A 583 -22.37 -18.25 9.43
CA TYR A 583 -23.04 -19.53 9.19
C TYR A 583 -22.04 -20.69 9.16
N GLN A 584 -20.84 -20.46 8.63
CA GLN A 584 -19.82 -21.50 8.53
C GLN A 584 -19.37 -21.99 9.91
N LYS A 585 -19.29 -21.09 10.88
CA LYS A 585 -18.86 -21.41 12.24
C LYS A 585 -20.02 -21.58 13.21
N GLY A 586 -21.25 -21.20 12.86
CA GLY A 586 -22.37 -21.14 13.80
C GLY A 586 -22.06 -20.17 14.94
N GLU A 587 -21.61 -18.96 14.59
CA GLU A 587 -21.18 -17.94 15.55
C GLU A 587 -21.90 -16.62 15.32
N THR A 588 -22.46 -16.04 16.38
CA THR A 588 -22.73 -14.60 16.41
C THR A 588 -21.42 -13.87 16.60
N VAL A 589 -21.17 -12.88 15.75
CA VAL A 589 -20.03 -11.99 15.82
C VAL A 589 -20.55 -10.61 16.21
N ILE A 590 -20.10 -10.07 17.35
CA ILE A 590 -20.43 -8.71 17.80
C ILE A 590 -19.14 -7.91 17.85
N LYS A 591 -19.08 -6.79 17.16
CA LYS A 591 -17.96 -5.84 17.18
C LYS A 591 -18.41 -4.60 17.92
N VAL A 592 -17.64 -4.19 18.93
CA VAL A 592 -17.88 -2.98 19.73
C VAL A 592 -16.65 -2.09 19.65
N VAL A 593 -16.85 -0.87 19.19
CA VAL A 593 -15.85 0.19 19.20
C VAL A 593 -16.15 1.09 20.40
N ASN A 594 -15.20 1.22 21.33
CA ASN A 594 -15.25 2.18 22.42
C ASN A 594 -14.11 3.19 22.24
N GLY A 595 -14.43 4.37 21.71
CA GLY A 595 -13.52 5.49 21.54
C GLY A 595 -13.36 6.37 22.78
N GLU A 596 -14.03 6.05 23.88
CA GLU A 596 -13.99 6.83 25.13
C GLU A 596 -12.78 6.46 26.00
N SER A 597 -12.40 7.38 26.89
CA SER A 597 -11.35 7.17 27.91
C SER A 597 -11.81 6.29 29.08
N GLU A 598 -13.11 6.02 29.17
CA GLU A 598 -13.72 5.26 30.23
C GLU A 598 -14.10 3.85 29.78
N LYS A 599 -14.24 2.97 30.76
CA LYS A 599 -14.81 1.64 30.53
C LYS A 599 -16.29 1.80 30.19
N LEU A 600 -16.77 0.91 29.33
CA LEU A 600 -18.17 0.88 28.90
C LEU A 600 -18.80 -0.46 29.29
N ASP A 601 -19.88 -0.43 30.06
CA ASP A 601 -20.69 -1.62 30.35
C ASP A 601 -21.88 -1.65 29.38
N LEU A 602 -21.99 -2.73 28.59
CA LEU A 602 -23.16 -2.99 27.75
C LEU A 602 -23.82 -4.30 28.17
N ILE A 603 -25.15 -4.28 28.20
CA ILE A 603 -25.98 -5.47 28.39
C ILE A 603 -26.39 -5.97 27.00
N PHE A 604 -26.13 -7.24 26.71
CA PHE A 604 -26.57 -7.89 25.48
C PHE A 604 -27.66 -8.89 25.76
N GLU A 605 -28.71 -8.87 24.96
CA GLU A 605 -29.75 -9.90 24.91
C GLU A 605 -29.69 -10.62 23.55
N LEU A 606 -29.25 -11.86 23.54
CA LEU A 606 -29.17 -12.69 22.33
C LEU A 606 -30.49 -13.43 22.13
N LEU A 607 -31.26 -13.04 21.10
CA LEU A 607 -32.51 -13.69 20.72
C LEU A 607 -32.29 -14.97 19.88
N ALA A 608 -31.22 -15.71 20.18
CA ALA A 608 -30.87 -16.97 19.53
C ALA A 608 -31.66 -18.15 20.13
N THR A 609 -31.86 -19.20 19.33
CA THR A 609 -32.51 -20.44 19.76
C THR A 609 -31.65 -21.21 20.78
N SER A 610 -30.34 -21.26 20.58
CA SER A 610 -29.39 -21.82 21.54
C SER A 610 -28.12 -20.98 21.64
N ILE A 611 -27.47 -21.02 22.81
CA ILE A 611 -26.26 -20.26 23.14
C ILE A 611 -25.34 -21.17 23.94
N ARG A 612 -24.07 -21.30 23.53
CA ARG A 612 -23.05 -21.92 24.36
C ARG A 612 -22.33 -20.86 25.18
N ALA A 613 -22.11 -21.16 26.46
CA ALA A 613 -21.44 -20.22 27.35
C ALA A 613 -19.98 -19.96 26.97
N LYS A 614 -19.33 -20.97 26.38
CA LYS A 614 -17.96 -20.88 25.88
C LYS A 614 -17.91 -20.28 24.47
N GLY A 615 -17.16 -19.19 24.35
CA GLY A 615 -16.76 -18.56 23.10
C GLY A 615 -15.40 -17.88 23.27
N ARG A 616 -15.14 -16.85 22.47
CA ARG A 616 -13.86 -16.13 22.48
C ARG A 616 -14.06 -14.65 22.28
N ILE A 617 -13.17 -13.87 22.90
CA ILE A 617 -13.18 -12.42 22.87
C ILE A 617 -11.81 -11.96 22.40
N ILE A 618 -11.80 -11.10 21.40
CA ILE A 618 -10.58 -10.52 20.83
C ILE A 618 -10.64 -9.02 21.06
N THR A 619 -9.67 -8.46 21.78
CA THR A 619 -9.65 -7.03 22.12
C THR A 619 -8.35 -6.38 21.65
N LEU A 620 -8.48 -5.36 20.82
CA LEU A 620 -7.47 -4.34 20.59
C LEU A 620 -7.75 -3.17 21.55
N SER A 621 -6.78 -2.74 22.34
CA SER A 621 -6.98 -1.63 23.29
C SER A 621 -5.70 -0.85 23.53
N ALA A 622 -5.82 0.42 23.91
CA ALA A 622 -4.73 1.28 24.33
C ALA A 622 -4.98 1.90 25.71
N ALA A 623 -3.95 2.45 26.34
CA ALA A 623 -4.10 3.22 27.58
C ALA A 623 -4.56 4.65 27.29
N SER A 624 -4.24 5.18 26.11
CA SER A 624 -4.60 6.50 25.62
C SER A 624 -4.99 6.45 24.14
N GLY A 625 -5.92 7.32 23.72
CA GLY A 625 -6.23 7.51 22.30
C GLY A 625 -5.03 7.99 21.47
N LYS A 626 -3.97 8.51 22.12
CA LYS A 626 -2.74 8.96 21.46
C LYS A 626 -1.67 7.88 21.33
N ASP A 627 -1.88 6.69 21.88
CA ASP A 627 -0.90 5.61 21.80
C ASP A 627 -0.74 5.11 20.35
N GLU A 628 0.48 4.68 20.02
CA GLU A 628 0.86 4.15 18.70
C GLU A 628 1.97 3.10 18.86
N ASN A 629 2.01 2.11 17.97
CA ASN A 629 3.15 1.20 17.88
C ASN A 629 4.38 1.92 17.32
N SER A 630 5.56 1.56 17.80
CA SER A 630 6.84 2.07 17.28
C SER A 630 7.82 0.93 17.02
N PHE A 631 8.98 1.20 16.42
CA PHE A 631 10.01 0.17 16.26
C PHE A 631 10.58 -0.30 17.61
N GLU A 632 10.57 0.57 18.63
CA GLU A 632 10.98 0.24 19.99
C GLU A 632 9.95 -0.64 20.71
N ILE A 633 8.66 -0.39 20.50
CA ILE A 633 7.55 -1.15 21.11
C ILE A 633 6.53 -1.54 20.03
N PRO A 634 6.85 -2.54 19.19
CA PRO A 634 6.09 -2.84 17.97
C PRO A 634 4.72 -3.47 18.20
N LEU A 635 4.43 -3.90 19.44
CA LEU A 635 3.21 -4.59 19.84
C LEU A 635 2.52 -3.90 21.03
N LEU A 636 2.80 -2.62 21.30
CA LEU A 636 2.13 -1.84 22.35
C LEU A 636 0.60 -1.96 22.21
N ILE A 637 0.12 -1.82 20.98
CA ILE A 637 -1.26 -1.99 20.56
C ILE A 637 -1.29 -3.21 19.63
N SER A 638 -1.79 -4.33 20.16
CA SER A 638 -1.99 -5.56 19.39
C SER A 638 -3.21 -6.34 19.93
N PRO A 639 -3.95 -7.08 19.08
CA PRO A 639 -5.11 -7.83 19.51
C PRO A 639 -4.74 -8.92 20.53
N GLN A 640 -5.53 -9.01 21.60
CA GLN A 640 -5.43 -10.05 22.61
C GLN A 640 -6.68 -10.92 22.56
N GLU A 641 -6.52 -12.23 22.39
CA GLU A 641 -7.62 -13.20 22.38
C GLU A 641 -7.68 -13.96 23.71
N ILE A 642 -8.89 -14.07 24.28
CA ILE A 642 -9.18 -14.90 25.45
C ILE A 642 -10.36 -15.85 25.17
N SER A 643 -10.35 -17.01 25.82
CA SER A 643 -11.55 -17.82 25.98
C SER A 643 -12.47 -17.16 27.01
N TYR A 644 -13.76 -17.11 26.73
CA TYR A 644 -14.78 -16.59 27.65
C TYR A 644 -15.88 -17.63 27.83
N ASP A 645 -16.31 -17.89 29.06
CA ASP A 645 -17.19 -19.01 29.43
C ASP A 645 -18.52 -18.58 30.08
N LYS A 646 -18.85 -17.29 30.00
CA LYS A 646 -20.04 -16.69 30.62
C LYS A 646 -21.01 -16.07 29.61
N PHE A 647 -20.96 -16.46 28.34
CA PHE A 647 -22.01 -16.05 27.40
C PHE A 647 -23.35 -16.69 27.81
N ALA A 648 -24.42 -15.91 27.75
CA ALA A 648 -25.76 -16.36 28.09
C ALA A 648 -26.78 -15.61 27.23
N ARG A 649 -28.06 -15.91 27.39
CA ARG A 649 -29.14 -15.17 26.71
C ARG A 649 -29.09 -13.69 27.04
N GLU A 650 -28.88 -13.36 28.30
CA GLU A 650 -28.58 -12.00 28.74
C GLU A 650 -27.21 -12.02 29.42
N PHE A 651 -26.31 -11.13 29.03
CA PHE A 651 -25.03 -10.98 29.69
C PHE A 651 -24.53 -9.54 29.59
N THR A 652 -23.78 -9.11 30.61
CA THR A 652 -23.07 -7.84 30.61
C THR A 652 -21.60 -8.07 30.28
N TYR A 653 -21.01 -7.18 29.49
CA TYR A 653 -19.58 -7.15 29.26
C TYR A 653 -19.01 -5.74 29.46
N ASN A 654 -17.86 -5.68 30.14
CA ASN A 654 -17.12 -4.46 30.42
C ASN A 654 -16.04 -4.26 29.35
N PHE A 655 -16.26 -3.31 28.44
CA PHE A 655 -15.33 -2.96 27.38
C PHE A 655 -14.28 -1.98 27.90
N LYS A 656 -13.02 -2.21 27.52
CA LYS A 656 -11.90 -1.34 27.91
C LYS A 656 -12.05 0.06 27.27
N PRO A 657 -11.46 1.10 27.87
CA PRO A 657 -11.22 2.37 27.18
C PRO A 657 -10.48 2.15 25.86
N TYR A 658 -10.67 3.07 24.91
CA TYR A 658 -9.96 3.10 23.63
C TYR A 658 -9.77 1.69 23.04
N SER A 659 -10.87 1.01 22.73
CA SER A 659 -10.83 -0.39 22.32
C SER A 659 -11.74 -0.74 21.15
N LEU A 660 -11.30 -1.71 20.36
CA LEU A 660 -12.13 -2.48 19.44
C LEU A 660 -12.19 -3.91 19.97
N THR A 661 -13.38 -4.38 20.32
CA THR A 661 -13.59 -5.73 20.86
C THR A 661 -14.52 -6.53 19.96
N VAL A 662 -14.11 -7.76 19.63
CA VAL A 662 -14.90 -8.74 18.88
C VAL A 662 -15.30 -9.87 19.82
N LEU A 663 -16.61 -10.05 20.03
CA LEU A 663 -17.19 -11.20 20.71
C LEU A 663 -17.57 -12.24 19.66
N ARG A 664 -17.09 -13.47 19.79
CA ARG A 664 -17.53 -14.60 18.95
C ARG A 664 -18.17 -15.66 19.81
N ILE A 665 -19.48 -15.82 19.61
CA ILE A 665 -20.37 -16.57 20.50
C ILE A 665 -20.98 -17.71 19.70
N LYS A 666 -20.82 -18.96 20.16
CA LYS A 666 -21.49 -20.10 19.52
C LYS A 666 -22.99 -20.01 19.79
N THR A 667 -23.76 -19.84 18.73
CA THR A 667 -25.22 -19.68 18.77
C THR A 667 -25.86 -20.49 17.64
N SER A 668 -27.18 -20.65 17.69
CA SER A 668 -27.97 -21.17 16.59
C SER A 668 -29.16 -20.28 16.31
N LEU A 669 -29.47 -20.11 15.03
CA LEU A 669 -30.72 -19.51 14.56
C LEU A 669 -31.92 -20.33 15.01
#